data_AF-A0A1B8G4W2-F1
#
_entry.id   AF-A0A1B8G4W2-F1
#
_cell.length_a   1.000
_cell.length_b   1.000
_cell.length_c   1.000
_cell.angle_alpha   90.00
_cell.angle_beta   90.00
_cell.angle_gamma   90.00
#
_symmetry.space_group_name_H-M   'P 1'
#
loop_
_entity.id
_entity.type
_entity.pdbx_description
1 polymer ?
#
loop_
_entity_poly.entity_id
_entity_poly.type
_entity_poly.pdbx_seq_one_letter_code
_entity_poly.pdbx_strand_id
1 'polypeptide(L)'
;MAPNTPKQLPSLAPFPEAEWRAHLMPEEWAACLDAWIALVEANLSLSPQRFAQALASDEYLAAFVTSYTRQLALLSPDVDSFGDVEKSKTLKKSVFFLINRLLDSKPPPEALLKWTFLADFAKAYGKGLSNNPLANLWRKSSEALALPLGNFKSRLTKDLEAGLKGKPAEVEQTLKRLNHLLYASPDTAIFFMSGSDFLDALISCYKLMNPPLRKAIVSTIYLCLITLTEGEKPRFSQLIDQLYSLQAAAEAHKAGPTNVNDSLVAELVTATPLLKQVRDRIDQSGTGSARAKPIISSLEGFRKPNATRPKRIVKRKINKGKKAVTADTEHGHGSGPVNIHLISLVSQVQDLFSDLGSAFIVKLLDEYNEDVEVVISHLLEDSLPPHLNGLDRTEALPETASNESHIPHFSPRATPPLAPTRRNIYDDDEFDQLAVSTSRLHFGRKDADKTADDILKDRSTAPNTAAILAALAAFDSDDDERDDTYDAADVGGAVDANNTDELRDQRSEMDEAKDEVLFRAWKMNNALFGRDAPTRRGKERASLKQETGMTDEAIEGWGIMLSRDPRRLRRLEAKMSSFSGQQNQLAPTSWRADSGTEGTDGSDVDGGNRGRGGFRGRGRGMGGRGIGGRGRGGGSSVAGPPGQDTDKARERKDQSKGRVANHNRRDQRARKVARAGFPG
;
A
#
# COMPACT_ATOMS: atom_id res chain seq x y z
N MET A 1 12.90 -74.94 6.70
CA MET A 1 13.35 -73.54 6.81
C MET A 1 13.27 -72.93 5.41
N ALA A 2 12.15 -72.31 5.06
CA ALA A 2 12.06 -71.54 3.82
C ALA A 2 12.88 -70.25 3.99
N PRO A 3 13.74 -69.87 3.05
CA PRO A 3 14.48 -68.63 3.15
C PRO A 3 13.48 -67.48 3.14
N ASN A 4 13.52 -66.65 4.19
CA ASN A 4 12.78 -65.40 4.26
C ASN A 4 13.21 -64.51 3.09
N THR A 5 12.52 -64.62 1.97
CA THR A 5 12.51 -63.58 0.95
C THR A 5 11.99 -62.31 1.63
N PRO A 6 12.74 -61.19 1.61
CA PRO A 6 12.22 -59.96 2.18
C PRO A 6 10.96 -59.62 1.39
N LYS A 7 9.80 -59.55 2.08
CA LYS A 7 8.54 -59.10 1.47
C LYS A 7 8.80 -57.77 0.76
N GLN A 8 8.84 -57.79 -0.56
CA GLN A 8 9.06 -56.62 -1.39
C GLN A 8 7.80 -55.76 -1.28
N LEU A 9 7.97 -54.48 -0.97
CA LEU A 9 6.84 -53.55 -0.93
C LEU A 9 6.24 -53.41 -2.34
N PRO A 10 4.92 -53.14 -2.45
CA PRO A 10 4.32 -52.77 -3.73
C PRO A 10 4.99 -51.52 -4.29
N SER A 11 5.14 -51.46 -5.62
CA SER A 11 5.65 -50.26 -6.29
C SER A 11 4.66 -49.09 -6.15
N LEU A 12 5.19 -47.87 -6.03
CA LEU A 12 4.36 -46.67 -5.97
C LEU A 12 3.96 -46.21 -7.37
N ALA A 13 2.67 -46.18 -7.66
CA ALA A 13 2.15 -45.55 -8.87
C ALA A 13 2.42 -44.04 -8.87
N PRO A 14 2.70 -43.42 -10.03
CA PRO A 14 2.89 -41.98 -10.14
C PRO A 14 1.63 -41.22 -9.73
N PHE A 15 1.79 -40.01 -9.20
CA PHE A 15 0.67 -39.21 -8.75
C PHE A 15 -0.09 -38.62 -9.96
N PRO A 16 -1.43 -38.77 -10.02
CA PRO A 16 -2.20 -38.45 -11.21
C PRO A 16 -2.28 -36.94 -11.49
N GLU A 17 -2.39 -36.60 -12.78
CA GLU A 17 -2.59 -35.22 -13.21
C GLU A 17 -3.98 -34.70 -12.84
N ALA A 18 -4.15 -33.36 -12.84
CA ALA A 18 -5.41 -32.73 -12.45
C ALA A 18 -6.61 -33.21 -13.29
N GLU A 19 -6.39 -33.49 -14.57
CA GLU A 19 -7.42 -33.98 -15.49
C GLU A 19 -7.92 -35.37 -15.07
N TRP A 20 -7.02 -36.29 -14.74
CA TRP A 20 -7.36 -37.62 -14.24
C TRP A 20 -8.04 -37.56 -12.87
N ARG A 21 -7.60 -36.65 -12.00
CA ARG A 21 -8.23 -36.42 -10.69
C ARG A 21 -9.66 -35.93 -10.78
N ALA A 22 -10.02 -35.20 -11.85
CA ALA A 22 -11.39 -34.74 -12.07
C ALA A 22 -12.37 -35.87 -12.42
N HIS A 23 -11.85 -37.03 -12.88
CA HIS A 23 -12.67 -38.18 -13.25
C HIS A 23 -12.84 -39.20 -12.11
N LEU A 24 -12.15 -39.01 -10.98
CA LEU A 24 -12.19 -39.93 -9.83
C LEU A 24 -13.31 -39.52 -8.87
N MET A 25 -14.01 -40.52 -8.34
CA MET A 25 -15.00 -40.30 -7.29
C MET A 25 -14.30 -39.88 -5.98
N PRO A 26 -14.93 -39.06 -5.11
CA PRO A 26 -14.31 -38.62 -3.86
C PRO A 26 -13.87 -39.76 -2.93
N GLU A 27 -14.64 -40.86 -2.90
CA GLU A 27 -14.32 -42.05 -2.10
C GLU A 27 -13.10 -42.80 -2.63
N GLU A 28 -13.02 -43.00 -3.96
CA GLU A 28 -11.87 -43.62 -4.62
C GLU A 28 -10.62 -42.77 -4.42
N TRP A 29 -10.75 -41.45 -4.51
CA TRP A 29 -9.66 -40.51 -4.25
C TRP A 29 -9.14 -40.60 -2.81
N ALA A 30 -10.04 -40.68 -1.84
CA ALA A 30 -9.67 -40.84 -0.43
C ALA A 30 -8.93 -42.17 -0.19
N ALA A 31 -9.37 -43.26 -0.83
CA ALA A 31 -8.70 -44.56 -0.76
C ALA A 31 -7.30 -44.53 -1.43
N CYS A 32 -7.15 -43.83 -2.56
CA CYS A 32 -5.84 -43.62 -3.18
C CYS A 32 -4.88 -42.83 -2.26
N LEU A 33 -5.37 -41.78 -1.60
CA LEU A 33 -4.58 -41.03 -0.62
C LEU A 33 -4.11 -41.92 0.53
N ASP A 34 -4.99 -42.75 1.10
CA ASP A 34 -4.63 -43.68 2.18
C ASP A 34 -3.58 -44.70 1.71
N ALA A 35 -3.73 -45.24 0.49
CA ALA A 35 -2.77 -46.17 -0.09
C ALA A 35 -1.38 -45.52 -0.28
N TRP A 36 -1.31 -44.30 -0.82
CA TRP A 36 -0.04 -43.58 -0.94
C TRP A 36 0.57 -43.25 0.42
N ILE A 37 -0.22 -42.83 1.40
CA ILE A 37 0.27 -42.56 2.77
C ILE A 37 0.89 -43.84 3.34
N ALA A 38 0.17 -44.96 3.31
CA ALA A 38 0.64 -46.23 3.84
C ALA A 38 1.93 -46.72 3.14
N LEU A 39 2.02 -46.60 1.82
CA LEU A 39 3.21 -47.00 1.06
C LEU A 39 4.41 -46.08 1.33
N VAL A 40 4.20 -44.78 1.43
CA VAL A 40 5.28 -43.83 1.78
C VAL A 40 5.77 -44.09 3.20
N GLU A 41 4.88 -44.28 4.17
CA GLU A 41 5.24 -44.61 5.55
C GLU A 41 5.95 -45.96 5.67
N ALA A 42 5.51 -46.97 4.91
CA ALA A 42 6.21 -48.24 4.84
C ALA A 42 7.64 -48.08 4.32
N ASN A 43 7.85 -47.30 3.26
CA ASN A 43 9.19 -46.99 2.73
C ASN A 43 10.04 -46.18 3.74
N LEU A 44 9.43 -45.29 4.51
CA LEU A 44 10.09 -44.58 5.60
C LEU A 44 10.46 -45.48 6.79
N SER A 45 9.72 -46.56 7.03
CA SER A 45 10.01 -47.51 8.12
C SER A 45 11.16 -48.48 7.83
N LEU A 46 11.57 -48.63 6.56
CA LEU A 46 12.66 -49.52 6.16
C LEU A 46 13.99 -49.11 6.81
N SER A 47 14.88 -50.09 7.04
CA SER A 47 16.25 -49.80 7.43
C SER A 47 17.05 -49.18 6.27
N PRO A 48 18.14 -48.43 6.51
CA PRO A 48 18.92 -47.77 5.44
C PRO A 48 19.40 -48.73 4.35
N GLN A 49 19.81 -49.95 4.72
CA GLN A 49 20.28 -50.98 3.77
C GLN A 49 19.15 -51.52 2.89
N ARG A 50 18.00 -51.83 3.49
CA ARG A 50 16.82 -52.31 2.73
C ARG A 50 16.24 -51.22 1.83
N PHE A 51 16.29 -49.97 2.28
CA PHE A 51 15.89 -48.83 1.48
C PHE A 51 16.78 -48.63 0.26
N ALA A 52 18.10 -48.79 0.39
CA ALA A 52 19.01 -48.74 -0.76
C ALA A 52 18.76 -49.87 -1.77
N GLN A 53 18.44 -51.07 -1.30
CA GLN A 53 18.04 -52.20 -2.16
C GLN A 53 16.69 -51.94 -2.86
N ALA A 54 15.71 -51.39 -2.15
CA ALA A 54 14.43 -51.00 -2.72
C ALA A 54 14.62 -49.90 -3.79
N LEU A 55 15.46 -48.90 -3.52
CA LEU A 55 15.76 -47.84 -4.48
C LEU A 55 16.46 -48.34 -5.75
N ALA A 56 17.32 -49.35 -5.63
CA ALA A 56 17.99 -49.98 -6.78
C ALA A 56 17.03 -50.83 -7.63
N SER A 57 15.92 -51.29 -7.05
CA SER A 57 14.93 -52.15 -7.73
C SER A 57 13.68 -51.39 -8.19
N ASP A 58 13.38 -50.23 -7.60
CA ASP A 58 12.15 -49.48 -7.82
C ASP A 58 12.41 -48.13 -8.51
N GLU A 59 12.24 -48.11 -9.84
CA GLU A 59 12.27 -46.88 -10.65
C GLU A 59 11.06 -45.98 -10.36
N TYR A 60 9.96 -46.55 -9.83
CA TYR A 60 8.70 -45.85 -9.65
C TYR A 60 8.67 -44.96 -8.40
N LEU A 61 9.52 -45.22 -7.41
CA LEU A 61 9.64 -44.37 -6.22
C LEU A 61 10.04 -42.93 -6.58
N ALA A 62 11.04 -42.78 -7.44
CA ALA A 62 11.48 -41.48 -7.93
C ALA A 62 10.43 -40.84 -8.87
N ALA A 63 9.74 -41.64 -9.68
CA ALA A 63 8.66 -41.18 -10.55
C ALA A 63 7.44 -40.66 -9.76
N PHE A 64 7.06 -41.33 -8.68
CA PHE A 64 5.99 -40.90 -7.78
C PHE A 64 6.34 -39.57 -7.10
N VAL A 65 7.54 -39.49 -6.50
CA VAL A 65 7.96 -38.27 -5.81
C VAL A 65 8.00 -37.08 -6.76
N THR A 66 8.53 -37.27 -7.97
CA THR A 66 8.61 -36.19 -8.98
C THR A 66 7.25 -35.77 -9.52
N SER A 67 6.34 -36.71 -9.78
CA SER A 67 4.97 -36.40 -10.21
C SER A 67 4.15 -35.72 -9.11
N TYR A 68 4.25 -36.19 -7.86
CA TYR A 68 3.59 -35.60 -6.71
C TYR A 68 4.05 -34.15 -6.47
N THR A 69 5.36 -33.89 -6.44
CA THR A 69 5.87 -32.54 -6.22
C THR A 69 5.52 -31.59 -7.36
N ARG A 70 5.49 -32.08 -8.61
CA ARG A 70 5.02 -31.31 -9.76
C ARG A 70 3.56 -30.90 -9.61
N GLN A 71 2.68 -31.85 -9.29
CA GLN A 71 1.25 -31.55 -9.10
C GLN A 71 1.02 -30.60 -7.92
N LEU A 72 1.77 -30.76 -6.83
CA LEU A 72 1.72 -29.87 -5.67
C LEU A 72 2.23 -28.46 -6.02
N ALA A 73 3.26 -28.35 -6.86
CA ALA A 73 3.77 -27.07 -7.34
C ALA A 73 2.81 -26.39 -8.33
N LEU A 74 1.94 -27.13 -9.03
CA LEU A 74 0.95 -26.55 -9.95
C LEU A 74 -0.25 -25.94 -9.21
N LEU A 75 -0.49 -26.29 -7.94
CA LEU A 75 -1.56 -25.70 -7.15
C LEU A 75 -1.37 -24.19 -6.94
N SER A 76 -2.52 -23.49 -6.85
CA SER A 76 -2.58 -22.06 -6.50
C SER A 76 -1.97 -21.83 -5.12
N PRO A 77 -1.27 -20.71 -4.85
CA PRO A 77 -0.67 -20.43 -3.54
C PRO A 77 -1.66 -20.40 -2.36
N ASP A 78 -2.96 -20.35 -2.62
CA ASP A 78 -4.04 -20.36 -1.62
C ASP A 78 -4.64 -21.75 -1.38
N VAL A 79 -4.33 -22.74 -2.24
CA VAL A 79 -4.84 -24.12 -2.17
C VAL A 79 -3.67 -25.07 -1.89
N ASP A 80 -3.64 -25.64 -0.69
CA ASP A 80 -2.56 -26.51 -0.21
C ASP A 80 -2.96 -28.00 -0.10
N SER A 81 -4.17 -28.37 -0.54
CA SER A 81 -4.70 -29.73 -0.42
C SER A 81 -5.32 -30.24 -1.72
N PHE A 82 -5.32 -31.57 -1.87
CA PHE A 82 -5.97 -32.27 -2.97
C PHE A 82 -7.25 -32.92 -2.43
N GLY A 83 -8.32 -32.14 -2.22
CA GLY A 83 -9.53 -32.64 -1.57
C GLY A 83 -9.37 -32.69 -0.06
N ASP A 84 -9.46 -33.89 0.53
CA ASP A 84 -9.36 -34.11 1.98
C ASP A 84 -8.11 -33.43 2.55
N VAL A 85 -8.36 -32.41 3.38
CA VAL A 85 -7.35 -31.49 3.89
C VAL A 85 -6.40 -32.20 4.85
N GLU A 86 -6.89 -33.16 5.63
CA GLU A 86 -6.07 -33.84 6.64
C GLU A 86 -5.14 -34.86 5.97
N LYS A 87 -5.70 -35.72 5.12
CA LYS A 87 -4.91 -36.71 4.35
C LYS A 87 -3.90 -36.05 3.40
N SER A 88 -4.27 -34.93 2.78
CA SER A 88 -3.33 -34.17 1.94
C SER A 88 -2.16 -33.62 2.75
N LYS A 89 -2.40 -33.16 3.99
CA LYS A 89 -1.34 -32.65 4.87
C LYS A 89 -0.44 -33.76 5.38
N THR A 90 -0.98 -34.92 5.75
CA THR A 90 -0.17 -36.08 6.17
C THR A 90 0.68 -36.58 5.02
N LEU A 91 0.11 -36.73 3.81
CA LEU A 91 0.85 -37.10 2.61
C LEU A 91 1.94 -36.09 2.25
N LYS A 92 1.65 -34.77 2.28
CA LYS A 92 2.66 -33.73 2.05
C LYS A 92 3.82 -33.83 3.04
N LYS A 93 3.55 -34.13 4.32
CA LYS A 93 4.59 -34.30 5.34
C LYS A 93 5.39 -35.59 5.14
N SER A 94 4.74 -36.72 4.86
CA SER A 94 5.42 -38.00 4.66
C SER A 94 6.27 -37.99 3.40
N VAL A 95 5.77 -37.45 2.29
CA VAL A 95 6.54 -37.29 1.05
C VAL A 95 7.74 -36.35 1.24
N PHE A 96 7.62 -35.30 2.05
CA PHE A 96 8.78 -34.46 2.40
C PHE A 96 9.90 -35.25 3.09
N PHE A 97 9.56 -36.11 4.07
CA PHE A 97 10.57 -36.96 4.71
C PHE A 97 11.15 -37.99 3.74
N LEU A 98 10.33 -38.53 2.85
CA LEU A 98 10.79 -39.47 1.83
C LEU A 98 11.78 -38.78 0.88
N ILE A 99 11.49 -37.56 0.44
CA ILE A 99 12.41 -36.75 -0.37
C ILE A 99 13.73 -36.55 0.35
N ASN A 100 13.71 -36.13 1.62
CA ASN A 100 14.95 -35.92 2.38
C ASN A 100 15.77 -37.22 2.48
N ARG A 101 15.10 -38.34 2.70
CA ARG A 101 15.75 -39.66 2.75
C ARG A 101 16.36 -40.06 1.40
N LEU A 102 15.68 -39.77 0.29
CA LEU A 102 16.18 -39.99 -1.07
C LEU A 102 17.33 -39.05 -1.45
N LEU A 103 17.31 -37.80 -0.98
CA LEU A 103 18.42 -36.86 -1.19
C LEU A 103 19.65 -37.22 -0.35
N ASP A 104 19.46 -37.90 0.78
CA ASP A 104 20.55 -38.40 1.63
C ASP A 104 21.15 -39.72 1.15
N SER A 105 20.54 -40.41 0.17
CA SER A 105 21.10 -41.65 -0.39
C SER A 105 22.32 -41.37 -1.27
N LYS A 106 23.26 -42.32 -1.33
CA LYS A 106 24.45 -42.24 -2.18
C LYS A 106 24.44 -43.39 -3.21
N PRO A 107 24.29 -43.12 -4.51
CA PRO A 107 24.01 -41.82 -5.13
C PRO A 107 22.54 -41.36 -4.93
N PRO A 108 22.26 -40.05 -5.00
CA PRO A 108 20.89 -39.55 -5.07
C PRO A 108 20.29 -39.85 -6.46
N PRO A 109 18.98 -40.15 -6.56
CA PRO A 109 18.33 -40.42 -7.84
C PRO A 109 18.44 -39.24 -8.83
N GLU A 110 18.81 -39.52 -10.08
CA GLU A 110 19.01 -38.50 -11.12
C GLU A 110 17.77 -37.63 -11.36
N ALA A 111 16.57 -38.22 -11.23
CA ALA A 111 15.30 -37.51 -11.39
C ALA A 111 15.14 -36.35 -10.38
N LEU A 112 15.73 -36.47 -9.19
CA LEU A 112 15.68 -35.44 -8.14
C LEU A 112 16.78 -34.38 -8.31
N LEU A 113 17.82 -34.65 -9.12
CA LEU A 113 18.88 -33.69 -9.45
C LEU A 113 18.49 -32.74 -10.59
N LYS A 114 17.42 -33.05 -11.33
CA LYS A 114 16.92 -32.20 -12.41
C LYS A 114 16.44 -30.85 -11.86
N TRP A 115 16.78 -29.77 -12.56
CA TRP A 115 16.38 -28.40 -12.16
C TRP A 115 14.87 -28.24 -12.01
N THR A 116 14.10 -28.96 -12.83
CA THR A 116 12.63 -28.96 -12.83
C THR A 116 12.09 -29.44 -11.49
N PHE A 117 12.57 -30.58 -10.99
CA PHE A 117 12.17 -31.11 -9.69
C PHE A 117 12.58 -30.15 -8.56
N LEU A 118 13.82 -29.65 -8.58
CA LEU A 118 14.32 -28.75 -7.53
C LEU A 118 13.47 -27.48 -7.42
N ALA A 119 13.05 -26.91 -8.55
CA ALA A 119 12.20 -25.73 -8.56
C ALA A 119 10.77 -26.02 -8.07
N ASP A 120 10.20 -27.17 -8.42
CA ASP A 120 8.87 -27.58 -7.95
C ASP A 120 8.90 -27.87 -6.45
N PHE A 121 9.95 -28.55 -5.99
CA PHE A 121 10.22 -28.78 -4.57
C PHE A 121 10.33 -27.46 -3.81
N ALA A 122 11.07 -26.49 -4.33
CA ALA A 122 11.21 -25.17 -3.73
C ALA A 122 9.88 -24.40 -3.67
N LYS A 123 9.03 -24.52 -4.69
CA LYS A 123 7.69 -23.90 -4.67
C LYS A 123 6.77 -24.58 -3.65
N ALA A 124 6.77 -25.90 -3.61
CA ALA A 124 5.88 -26.71 -2.76
C ALA A 124 6.25 -26.67 -1.26
N TYR A 125 7.54 -26.67 -0.95
CA TYR A 125 8.06 -26.83 0.42
C TYR A 125 8.89 -25.63 0.91
N GLY A 126 9.29 -24.69 0.05
CA GLY A 126 10.23 -23.61 0.41
C GLY A 126 9.70 -22.57 1.42
N LYS A 127 8.40 -22.57 1.75
CA LYS A 127 7.84 -21.69 2.79
C LYS A 127 7.92 -22.35 4.16
N GLY A 128 8.84 -21.90 5.01
CA GLY A 128 8.79 -22.18 6.45
C GLY A 128 9.56 -23.40 6.95
N LEU A 129 10.55 -23.89 6.21
CA LEU A 129 11.41 -24.98 6.66
C LEU A 129 12.71 -24.44 7.29
N SER A 130 12.98 -24.84 8.53
CA SER A 130 14.23 -24.56 9.26
C SER A 130 15.39 -25.44 8.79
N ASN A 131 15.08 -26.62 8.26
CA ASN A 131 16.04 -27.54 7.69
C ASN A 131 16.01 -27.30 6.18
N ASN A 132 17.06 -26.73 5.60
CA ASN A 132 17.17 -26.53 4.15
C ASN A 132 17.78 -27.79 3.50
N PRO A 133 16.98 -28.78 3.05
CA PRO A 133 17.53 -29.98 2.43
C PRO A 133 18.31 -29.67 1.15
N LEU A 134 17.96 -28.59 0.44
CA LEU A 134 18.71 -28.11 -0.71
C LEU A 134 20.14 -27.66 -0.32
N ALA A 135 20.32 -27.00 0.82
CA ALA A 135 21.65 -26.61 1.31
C ALA A 135 22.47 -27.84 1.72
N ASN A 136 21.82 -28.84 2.34
CA ASN A 136 22.47 -30.12 2.66
C ASN A 136 22.87 -30.89 1.39
N LEU A 137 22.04 -30.84 0.35
CA LEU A 137 22.32 -31.45 -0.95
C LEU A 137 23.53 -30.78 -1.60
N TRP A 138 23.60 -29.44 -1.62
CA TRP A 138 24.79 -28.73 -2.09
C TRP A 138 26.05 -29.08 -1.28
N ARG A 139 25.95 -29.27 0.04
CA ARG A 139 27.08 -29.64 0.89
C ARG A 139 27.58 -31.08 0.62
N LYS A 140 26.68 -32.01 0.31
CA LYS A 140 27.00 -33.44 0.17
C LYS A 140 27.30 -33.85 -1.29
N SER A 141 26.64 -33.23 -2.26
CA SER A 141 26.65 -33.63 -3.67
C SER A 141 26.70 -32.43 -4.62
N SER A 142 27.55 -31.44 -4.33
CA SER A 142 27.75 -30.26 -5.18
C SER A 142 28.12 -30.62 -6.62
N GLU A 143 29.02 -31.58 -6.82
CA GLU A 143 29.50 -32.00 -8.15
C GLU A 143 28.39 -32.63 -9.00
N ALA A 144 27.56 -33.48 -8.38
CA ALA A 144 26.44 -34.13 -9.05
C ALA A 144 25.34 -33.12 -9.46
N LEU A 145 25.21 -32.01 -8.74
CA LEU A 145 24.28 -30.92 -9.08
C LEU A 145 24.85 -29.92 -10.10
N ALA A 146 26.17 -29.70 -10.09
CA ALA A 146 26.82 -28.67 -10.90
C ALA A 146 26.62 -28.92 -12.40
N LEU A 147 26.71 -30.16 -12.86
CA LEU A 147 26.58 -30.49 -14.29
C LEU A 147 25.14 -30.30 -14.81
N PRO A 148 24.08 -30.86 -14.18
CA PRO A 148 22.69 -30.62 -14.60
C PRO A 148 22.30 -29.13 -14.55
N LEU A 149 22.71 -28.42 -13.49
CA LEU A 149 22.41 -26.98 -13.35
C LEU A 149 23.23 -26.13 -14.32
N GLY A 150 24.48 -26.48 -14.61
CA GLY A 150 25.32 -25.81 -15.60
C GLY A 150 24.79 -25.95 -17.02
N ASN A 151 24.33 -27.16 -17.38
CA ASN A 151 23.67 -27.42 -18.66
C ASN A 151 22.35 -26.65 -18.79
N PHE A 152 21.58 -26.54 -17.70
CA PHE A 152 20.37 -25.73 -17.69
C PHE A 152 20.69 -24.23 -17.79
N LYS A 153 21.69 -23.73 -17.04
CA LYS A 153 22.14 -22.35 -17.10
C LYS A 153 22.56 -21.96 -18.52
N SER A 154 23.36 -22.77 -19.20
CA SER A 154 23.80 -22.48 -20.57
C SER A 154 22.66 -22.48 -21.58
N ARG A 155 21.68 -23.39 -21.46
CA ARG A 155 20.45 -23.38 -22.28
C ARG A 155 19.63 -22.12 -22.03
N LEU A 156 19.38 -21.78 -20.77
CA LEU A 156 18.63 -20.59 -20.39
C LEU A 156 19.32 -19.30 -20.86
N THR A 157 20.65 -19.21 -20.77
CA THR A 157 21.42 -18.07 -21.30
C THR A 157 21.19 -17.92 -22.80
N LYS A 158 21.24 -19.01 -23.58
CA LYS A 158 20.95 -18.98 -25.03
C LYS A 158 19.52 -18.56 -25.33
N ASP A 159 18.54 -19.05 -24.56
CA ASP A 159 17.13 -18.66 -24.73
C ASP A 159 16.90 -17.18 -24.40
N LEU A 160 17.61 -16.64 -23.40
CA LEU A 160 17.61 -15.22 -23.05
C LEU A 160 18.26 -14.35 -24.13
N GLU A 161 19.37 -14.80 -24.70
CA GLU A 161 20.07 -14.12 -25.81
C GLU A 161 19.26 -14.12 -27.11
N ALA A 162 18.48 -15.18 -27.35
CA ALA A 162 17.60 -15.26 -28.51
C ALA A 162 16.49 -14.18 -28.49
N GLY A 163 16.12 -13.68 -27.30
CA GLY A 163 15.19 -12.56 -27.13
C GLY A 163 13.86 -12.78 -27.88
N LEU A 164 13.46 -11.80 -28.71
CA LEU A 164 12.21 -11.86 -29.49
C LEU A 164 12.23 -12.88 -30.64
N LYS A 165 13.40 -13.37 -31.05
CA LYS A 165 13.49 -14.47 -32.05
C LYS A 165 13.20 -15.82 -31.40
N GLY A 166 13.25 -15.88 -30.07
CA GLY A 166 12.90 -17.06 -29.28
C GLY A 166 11.43 -17.05 -28.85
N LYS A 167 11.16 -17.79 -27.76
CA LYS A 167 9.82 -17.94 -27.19
C LYS A 167 9.74 -17.22 -25.83
N PRO A 168 9.39 -15.92 -25.78
CA PRO A 168 9.45 -15.12 -24.55
C PRO A 168 8.51 -15.61 -23.45
N ALA A 169 7.36 -16.21 -23.80
CA ALA A 169 6.44 -16.78 -22.82
C ALA A 169 7.01 -18.00 -22.09
N GLU A 170 7.75 -18.86 -22.78
CA GLU A 170 8.41 -20.03 -22.18
C GLU A 170 9.57 -19.59 -21.27
N VAL A 171 10.33 -18.57 -21.68
CA VAL A 171 11.40 -17.96 -20.86
C VAL A 171 10.81 -17.33 -19.61
N GLU A 172 9.69 -16.61 -19.72
CA GLU A 172 8.99 -16.03 -18.58
C GLU A 172 8.58 -17.09 -17.55
N GLN A 173 7.93 -18.18 -18.00
CA GLN A 173 7.52 -19.28 -17.13
C GLN A 173 8.72 -19.95 -16.48
N THR A 174 9.80 -20.16 -17.24
CA THR A 174 11.04 -20.75 -16.77
C THR A 174 11.70 -19.88 -15.69
N LEU A 175 11.79 -18.55 -15.89
CA LEU A 175 12.31 -17.62 -14.91
C LEU A 175 11.44 -17.56 -13.64
N LYS A 176 10.11 -17.53 -13.77
CA LYS A 176 9.20 -17.58 -12.61
C LYS A 176 9.40 -18.85 -11.79
N ARG A 177 9.54 -19.99 -12.45
CA ARG A 177 9.81 -21.28 -11.81
C ARG A 177 11.19 -21.28 -11.14
N LEU A 178 12.21 -20.77 -11.82
CA LEU A 178 13.56 -20.61 -11.28
C LEU A 178 13.60 -19.71 -10.03
N ASN A 179 12.79 -18.64 -10.00
CA ASN A 179 12.74 -17.72 -8.84
C ASN A 179 12.33 -18.43 -7.55
N HIS A 180 11.50 -19.48 -7.61
CA HIS A 180 11.20 -20.30 -6.43
C HIS A 180 12.44 -21.03 -5.93
N LEU A 181 13.23 -21.62 -6.83
CA LEU A 181 14.48 -22.29 -6.49
C LEU A 181 15.52 -21.34 -5.92
N LEU A 182 15.71 -20.18 -6.55
CA LEU A 182 16.67 -19.15 -6.11
C LEU A 182 16.33 -18.61 -4.71
N TYR A 183 15.04 -18.49 -4.39
CA TYR A 183 14.60 -18.08 -3.06
C TYR A 183 14.85 -19.15 -1.99
N ALA A 184 14.64 -20.43 -2.32
CA ALA A 184 14.81 -21.53 -1.36
C ALA A 184 16.27 -21.99 -1.19
N SER A 185 17.12 -21.80 -2.21
CA SER A 185 18.50 -22.28 -2.23
C SER A 185 19.48 -21.15 -2.58
N PRO A 186 20.12 -20.53 -1.58
CA PRO A 186 21.14 -19.51 -1.78
C PRO A 186 22.34 -20.01 -2.61
N ASP A 187 22.79 -21.26 -2.39
CA ASP A 187 23.91 -21.86 -3.11
C ASP A 187 23.65 -21.94 -4.62
N THR A 188 22.39 -22.25 -5.00
CA THR A 188 21.98 -22.23 -6.41
C THR A 188 22.08 -20.82 -6.99
N ALA A 189 21.61 -19.80 -6.26
CA ALA A 189 21.69 -18.42 -6.74
C ALA A 189 23.15 -17.96 -6.92
N ILE A 190 24.03 -18.32 -5.99
CA ILE A 190 25.46 -18.07 -6.07
C ILE A 190 26.09 -18.76 -7.30
N PHE A 191 25.72 -20.00 -7.59
CA PHE A 191 26.17 -20.72 -8.79
C PHE A 191 25.72 -20.05 -10.09
N PHE A 192 24.47 -19.57 -10.15
CA PHE A 192 23.97 -18.81 -11.31
C PHE A 192 24.74 -17.50 -11.51
N MET A 193 25.12 -16.83 -10.42
CA MET A 193 25.93 -15.61 -10.46
C MET A 193 27.44 -15.86 -10.67
N SER A 194 27.88 -17.11 -10.75
CA SER A 194 29.26 -17.44 -11.09
C SER A 194 29.52 -17.14 -12.57
N GLY A 195 30.37 -16.15 -12.86
CA GLY A 195 30.54 -15.58 -14.21
C GLY A 195 29.56 -14.44 -14.51
N SER A 196 29.80 -13.66 -15.57
CA SER A 196 28.93 -12.54 -15.97
C SER A 196 27.89 -12.92 -17.04
N ASP A 197 28.12 -13.98 -17.81
CA ASP A 197 27.31 -14.38 -18.99
C ASP A 197 25.81 -14.41 -18.72
N PHE A 198 25.39 -14.97 -17.58
CA PHE A 198 23.96 -15.07 -17.24
C PHE A 198 23.35 -13.70 -16.92
N LEU A 199 24.07 -12.84 -16.20
CA LEU A 199 23.62 -11.48 -15.89
C LEU A 199 23.60 -10.63 -17.16
N ASP A 200 24.61 -10.77 -18.02
CA ASP A 200 24.69 -10.08 -19.31
C ASP A 200 23.53 -10.50 -20.24
N ALA A 201 23.18 -11.79 -20.28
CA ALA A 201 22.01 -12.28 -21.01
C ALA A 201 20.69 -11.74 -20.46
N LEU A 202 20.53 -11.63 -19.13
CA LEU A 202 19.35 -11.00 -18.51
C LEU A 202 19.24 -9.51 -18.86
N ILE A 203 20.37 -8.78 -18.85
CA ILE A 203 20.44 -7.37 -19.25
C ILE A 203 20.10 -7.19 -20.72
N SER A 204 20.62 -8.06 -21.59
CA SER A 204 20.33 -8.07 -23.02
C SER A 204 18.84 -8.34 -23.29
N CYS A 205 18.28 -9.37 -22.64
CA CYS A 205 16.89 -9.78 -22.79
C CYS A 205 15.90 -8.68 -22.33
N TYR A 206 16.24 -7.93 -21.28
CA TYR A 206 15.38 -6.90 -20.71
C TYR A 206 15.05 -5.75 -21.68
N LYS A 207 15.94 -5.48 -22.65
CA LYS A 207 15.74 -4.45 -23.68
C LYS A 207 14.55 -4.77 -24.60
N LEU A 208 14.08 -6.02 -24.65
CA LEU A 208 13.06 -6.50 -25.57
C LEU A 208 11.72 -6.79 -24.83
N MET A 209 10.60 -6.33 -25.38
CA MET A 209 9.24 -6.21 -24.77
C MET A 209 8.60 -7.48 -24.16
N ASN A 210 8.05 -7.35 -22.93
CA ASN A 210 6.74 -7.80 -22.39
C ASN A 210 6.71 -7.42 -20.88
N PRO A 211 5.73 -6.66 -20.33
CA PRO A 211 5.70 -6.29 -18.90
C PRO A 211 5.88 -7.42 -17.86
N PRO A 212 5.29 -8.63 -18.03
CA PRO A 212 5.47 -9.73 -17.07
C PRO A 212 6.86 -10.37 -17.14
N LEU A 213 7.50 -10.43 -18.32
CA LEU A 213 8.89 -10.90 -18.47
C LEU A 213 9.86 -9.94 -17.76
N ARG A 214 9.66 -8.62 -17.89
CA ARG A 214 10.45 -7.61 -17.14
C ARG A 214 10.39 -7.85 -15.63
N LYS A 215 9.20 -8.10 -15.09
CA LYS A 215 9.02 -8.42 -13.66
C LYS A 215 9.74 -9.71 -13.26
N ALA A 216 9.70 -10.74 -14.11
CA ALA A 216 10.39 -12.00 -13.84
C ALA A 216 11.91 -11.81 -13.78
N ILE A 217 12.50 -11.11 -14.77
CA ILE A 217 13.93 -10.78 -14.83
C ILE A 217 14.36 -9.96 -13.61
N VAL A 218 13.62 -8.90 -13.27
CA VAL A 218 13.93 -8.04 -12.10
C VAL A 218 13.89 -8.86 -10.82
N SER A 219 12.93 -9.78 -10.69
CA SER A 219 12.83 -10.68 -9.53
C SER A 219 14.02 -11.65 -9.46
N THR A 220 14.43 -12.23 -10.60
CA THR A 220 15.59 -13.12 -10.68
C THR A 220 16.87 -12.41 -10.28
N ILE A 221 17.13 -11.22 -10.84
CA ILE A 221 18.32 -10.42 -10.51
C ILE A 221 18.31 -10.01 -9.04
N TYR A 222 17.16 -9.57 -8.52
CA TYR A 222 17.02 -9.22 -7.11
C TYR A 222 17.36 -10.40 -6.18
N LEU A 223 16.80 -11.59 -6.44
CA LEU A 223 17.06 -12.79 -5.65
C LEU A 223 18.54 -13.22 -5.72
N CYS A 224 19.13 -13.17 -6.91
CA CYS A 224 20.54 -13.48 -7.09
C CYS A 224 21.47 -12.50 -6.37
N LEU A 225 21.19 -11.20 -6.43
CA LEU A 225 22.05 -10.19 -5.77
C LEU A 225 21.86 -10.19 -4.25
N ILE A 226 20.63 -10.37 -3.75
CA ILE A 226 20.39 -10.36 -2.31
C ILE A 226 21.00 -11.60 -1.65
N THR A 227 20.95 -12.77 -2.28
CA THR A 227 21.53 -14.02 -1.75
C THR A 227 23.06 -13.96 -1.64
N LEU A 228 23.76 -13.18 -2.48
CA LEU A 228 25.21 -12.93 -2.32
C LEU A 228 25.56 -12.20 -1.01
N THR A 229 24.60 -11.49 -0.41
CA THR A 229 24.74 -10.83 0.90
C THR A 229 24.23 -11.70 2.06
N GLU A 230 23.63 -12.85 1.79
CA GLU A 230 23.07 -13.77 2.79
C GLU A 230 23.99 -14.97 3.00
N GLY A 231 23.96 -15.54 4.21
CA GLY A 231 24.71 -16.75 4.56
C GLY A 231 25.91 -16.52 5.47
N GLU A 232 26.55 -17.61 5.87
CA GLU A 232 27.68 -17.61 6.80
C GLU A 232 28.93 -16.92 6.23
N LYS A 233 29.06 -16.88 4.89
CA LYS A 233 30.17 -16.26 4.16
C LYS A 233 29.65 -15.39 3.01
N PRO A 234 29.33 -14.11 3.26
CA PRO A 234 28.84 -13.21 2.22
C PRO A 234 29.93 -12.95 1.16
N ARG A 235 29.55 -13.00 -0.13
CA ARG A 235 30.47 -12.85 -1.27
C ARG A 235 30.45 -11.41 -1.80
N PHE A 236 30.85 -10.46 -0.97
CA PHE A 236 30.77 -9.03 -1.31
C PHE A 236 31.62 -8.62 -2.52
N SER A 237 32.78 -9.25 -2.77
CA SER A 237 33.58 -8.95 -3.96
C SER A 237 32.81 -9.25 -5.24
N GLN A 238 32.26 -10.47 -5.33
CA GLN A 238 31.45 -10.89 -6.48
C GLN A 238 30.24 -9.97 -6.64
N LEU A 239 29.56 -9.60 -5.56
CA LEU A 239 28.45 -8.65 -5.62
C LEU A 239 28.88 -7.28 -6.16
N ILE A 240 30.00 -6.74 -5.69
CA ILE A 240 30.52 -5.44 -6.15
C ILE A 240 30.83 -5.49 -7.64
N ASP A 241 31.45 -6.57 -8.12
CA ASP A 241 31.77 -6.73 -9.53
C ASP A 241 30.50 -6.80 -10.40
N GLN A 242 29.44 -7.47 -9.93
CA GLN A 242 28.13 -7.50 -10.60
C GLN A 242 27.39 -6.15 -10.52
N LEU A 243 27.63 -5.34 -9.49
CA LEU A 243 27.09 -3.98 -9.42
C LEU A 243 27.80 -3.05 -10.41
N TYR A 244 29.10 -3.24 -10.65
CA TYR A 244 29.83 -2.51 -11.69
C TYR A 244 29.33 -2.85 -13.10
N SER A 245 29.07 -4.12 -13.40
CA SER A 245 28.50 -4.51 -14.70
C SER A 245 27.10 -3.92 -14.91
N LEU A 246 26.27 -3.91 -13.85
CA LEU A 246 24.97 -3.24 -13.89
C LEU A 246 25.11 -1.72 -14.09
N GLN A 247 26.06 -1.07 -13.42
CA GLN A 247 26.31 0.36 -13.62
C GLN A 247 26.72 0.65 -15.08
N ALA A 248 27.66 -0.12 -15.63
CA ALA A 248 28.10 0.02 -17.02
C ALA A 248 26.94 -0.19 -18.01
N ALA A 249 26.07 -1.18 -17.76
CA ALA A 249 24.86 -1.40 -18.54
C ALA A 249 23.85 -0.25 -18.44
N ALA A 250 23.70 0.37 -17.27
CA ALA A 250 22.84 1.53 -17.07
C ALA A 250 23.35 2.77 -17.82
N GLU A 251 24.66 3.03 -17.77
CA GLU A 251 25.31 4.12 -18.50
C GLU A 251 25.21 3.92 -20.02
N ALA A 252 25.44 2.69 -20.50
CA ALA A 252 25.26 2.35 -21.91
C ALA A 252 23.80 2.54 -22.37
N HIS A 253 22.82 2.19 -21.54
CA HIS A 253 21.40 2.41 -21.84
C HIS A 253 21.01 3.89 -21.79
N LYS A 254 21.69 4.70 -20.95
CA LYS A 254 21.52 6.15 -20.91
C LYS A 254 22.11 6.85 -22.13
N ALA A 255 23.20 6.32 -22.69
CA ALA A 255 23.82 6.80 -23.92
C ALA A 255 23.10 6.31 -25.20
N GLY A 256 22.28 5.27 -25.09
CA GLY A 256 21.52 4.71 -26.21
C GLY A 256 20.29 5.55 -26.63
N PRO A 257 19.63 5.19 -27.74
CA PRO A 257 18.49 5.92 -28.29
C PRO A 257 17.18 5.74 -27.49
N THR A 258 17.21 5.01 -26.38
CA THR A 258 16.05 4.56 -25.61
C THR A 258 15.82 5.38 -24.35
N ASN A 259 14.57 5.50 -23.88
CA ASN A 259 14.24 6.22 -22.65
C ASN A 259 15.04 5.68 -21.45
N VAL A 260 15.69 6.57 -20.70
CA VAL A 260 16.49 6.23 -19.50
C VAL A 260 15.66 5.46 -18.46
N ASN A 261 14.35 5.75 -18.39
CA ASN A 261 13.42 5.10 -17.48
C ASN A 261 13.02 3.67 -17.89
N ASP A 262 13.32 3.24 -19.12
CA ASP A 262 13.10 1.87 -19.58
C ASP A 262 14.29 0.94 -19.34
N SER A 263 15.33 1.42 -18.64
CA SER A 263 16.49 0.59 -18.27
C SER A 263 16.14 -0.42 -17.17
N LEU A 264 16.77 -1.60 -17.26
CA LEU A 264 16.71 -2.67 -16.24
C LEU A 264 17.05 -2.14 -14.86
N VAL A 265 18.13 -1.35 -14.80
CA VAL A 265 18.69 -0.87 -13.54
C VAL A 265 17.77 0.16 -12.91
N ALA A 266 17.15 1.02 -13.73
CA ALA A 266 16.17 2.00 -13.24
C ALA A 266 14.95 1.29 -12.61
N GLU A 267 14.47 0.19 -13.22
CA GLU A 267 13.38 -0.60 -12.66
C GLU A 267 13.79 -1.41 -11.43
N LEU A 268 14.95 -2.07 -11.47
CA LEU A 268 15.50 -2.83 -10.34
C LEU A 268 15.64 -1.96 -9.09
N VAL A 269 16.28 -0.80 -9.22
CA VAL A 269 16.54 0.11 -8.10
C VAL A 269 15.26 0.76 -7.56
N THR A 270 14.26 0.96 -8.43
CA THR A 270 13.00 1.61 -8.03
C THR A 270 12.00 0.62 -7.44
N ALA A 271 11.84 -0.56 -8.06
CA ALA A 271 10.88 -1.58 -7.67
C ALA A 271 11.32 -2.39 -6.45
N THR A 272 12.63 -2.52 -6.20
CA THR A 272 13.16 -3.38 -5.13
C THR A 272 13.89 -2.58 -4.04
N PRO A 273 13.95 -3.09 -2.79
CA PRO A 273 14.72 -2.46 -1.72
C PRO A 273 16.22 -2.79 -1.78
N LEU A 274 16.71 -3.35 -2.90
CA LEU A 274 18.06 -3.92 -3.06
C LEU A 274 19.16 -3.01 -2.51
N LEU A 275 19.25 -1.78 -2.99
CA LEU A 275 20.34 -0.86 -2.60
C LEU A 275 20.35 -0.55 -1.10
N LYS A 276 19.16 -0.44 -0.47
CA LYS A 276 19.06 -0.22 0.98
C LYS A 276 19.53 -1.46 1.73
N GLN A 277 19.06 -2.64 1.35
CA GLN A 277 19.44 -3.90 2.01
C GLN A 277 20.93 -4.22 1.84
N VAL A 278 21.48 -4.00 0.64
CA VAL A 278 22.91 -4.20 0.36
C VAL A 278 23.75 -3.23 1.19
N ARG A 279 23.37 -1.95 1.26
CA ARG A 279 24.06 -0.95 2.09
C ARG A 279 24.05 -1.34 3.57
N ASP A 280 22.88 -1.65 4.12
CA ASP A 280 22.73 -2.02 5.53
C ASP A 280 23.57 -3.26 5.89
N ARG A 281 23.60 -4.27 5.00
CA ARG A 281 24.36 -5.51 5.20
C ARG A 281 25.87 -5.33 5.07
N ILE A 282 26.33 -4.51 4.11
CA ILE A 282 27.74 -4.16 3.97
C ILE A 282 28.22 -3.36 5.18
N ASP A 283 27.42 -2.40 5.66
CA ASP A 283 27.74 -1.61 6.84
C ASP A 283 27.77 -2.48 8.12
N GLN A 284 26.93 -3.52 8.22
CA GLN A 284 26.99 -4.50 9.32
C GLN A 284 28.22 -5.42 9.27
N SER A 285 28.66 -5.84 8.08
CA SER A 285 29.82 -6.73 7.92
C SER A 285 31.17 -6.02 7.91
N GLY A 286 31.20 -4.68 7.80
CA GLY A 286 32.42 -3.86 7.80
C GLY A 286 33.36 -4.07 6.59
N THR A 287 33.08 -5.04 5.72
CA THR A 287 33.96 -5.51 4.64
C THR A 287 33.42 -5.01 3.29
N GLY A 288 34.27 -4.45 2.42
CA GLY A 288 33.87 -3.98 1.08
C GLY A 288 33.14 -2.63 1.02
N SER A 289 32.96 -1.96 2.16
CA SER A 289 32.23 -0.69 2.30
C SER A 289 32.81 0.45 1.45
N ALA A 290 34.15 0.55 1.34
CA ALA A 290 34.83 1.62 0.61
C ALA A 290 34.57 1.57 -0.92
N ARG A 291 34.54 0.38 -1.51
CA ARG A 291 34.25 0.18 -2.94
C ARG A 291 32.75 0.19 -3.25
N ALA A 292 31.92 -0.35 -2.36
CA ALA A 292 30.49 -0.49 -2.62
C ALA A 292 29.71 0.84 -2.51
N LYS A 293 30.06 1.70 -1.54
CA LYS A 293 29.38 2.98 -1.30
C LYS A 293 29.29 3.90 -2.53
N PRO A 294 30.36 4.17 -3.30
CA PRO A 294 30.28 5.04 -4.47
C PRO A 294 29.39 4.45 -5.58
N ILE A 295 29.45 3.14 -5.80
CA ILE A 295 28.63 2.45 -6.83
C ILE A 295 27.16 2.49 -6.45
N ILE A 296 26.83 2.21 -5.17
CA ILE A 296 25.46 2.28 -4.67
C ILE A 296 24.91 3.69 -4.87
N SER A 297 25.68 4.73 -4.55
CA SER A 297 25.29 6.13 -4.79
C SER A 297 25.08 6.44 -6.28
N SER A 298 25.93 5.92 -7.17
CA SER A 298 25.76 6.04 -8.63
C SER A 298 24.45 5.39 -9.10
N LEU A 299 24.18 4.16 -8.63
CA LEU A 299 22.96 3.41 -8.94
C LEU A 299 21.69 4.07 -8.38
N GLU A 300 21.77 4.77 -7.24
CA GLU A 300 20.65 5.55 -6.70
C GLU A 300 20.23 6.70 -7.62
N GLY A 301 21.17 7.25 -8.42
CA GLY A 301 20.89 8.28 -9.42
C GLY A 301 20.01 7.81 -10.59
N PHE A 302 19.88 6.51 -10.81
CA PHE A 302 19.05 5.93 -11.88
C PHE A 302 17.60 5.64 -11.44
N ARG A 303 17.15 6.11 -10.27
CA ARG A 303 15.76 5.90 -9.80
C ARG A 303 14.74 6.62 -10.69
N LYS A 304 13.65 5.93 -11.05
CA LYS A 304 12.55 6.54 -11.83
C LYS A 304 11.82 7.57 -10.97
N PRO A 305 11.66 8.83 -11.41
CA PRO A 305 10.81 9.80 -10.72
C PRO A 305 9.35 9.34 -10.80
N ASN A 306 8.60 9.46 -9.69
CA ASN A 306 7.16 9.17 -9.57
C ASN A 306 6.69 7.70 -9.50
N ALA A 307 7.57 6.70 -9.46
CA ALA A 307 7.16 5.31 -9.25
C ALA A 307 7.04 4.98 -7.74
N THR A 308 5.81 4.90 -7.23
CA THR A 308 5.55 4.44 -5.86
C THR A 308 5.84 2.94 -5.73
N ARG A 309 6.67 2.59 -4.73
CA ARG A 309 6.94 1.19 -4.38
C ARG A 309 5.62 0.45 -4.09
N PRO A 310 5.44 -0.79 -4.59
CA PRO A 310 4.28 -1.58 -4.23
C PRO A 310 4.24 -1.78 -2.71
N LYS A 311 3.09 -1.47 -2.09
CA LYS A 311 2.88 -1.64 -0.65
C LYS A 311 3.02 -3.12 -0.32
N ARG A 312 3.78 -3.47 0.73
CA ARG A 312 3.90 -4.85 1.21
C ARG A 312 2.49 -5.41 1.49
N ILE A 313 2.15 -6.54 0.86
CA ILE A 313 0.93 -7.29 1.17
C ILE A 313 1.05 -7.77 2.61
N VAL A 314 0.27 -7.19 3.51
CA VAL A 314 0.15 -7.65 4.89
C VAL A 314 -0.60 -8.97 4.84
N LYS A 315 0.11 -10.09 5.01
CA LYS A 315 -0.51 -11.42 5.10
C LYS A 315 -1.49 -11.40 6.28
N ARG A 316 -2.78 -11.65 6.01
CA ARG A 316 -3.79 -11.87 7.06
C ARG A 316 -3.28 -13.02 7.94
N LYS A 317 -3.17 -12.76 9.24
CA LYS A 317 -2.80 -13.81 10.20
C LYS A 317 -3.94 -14.82 10.22
N ILE A 318 -3.68 -16.03 9.72
CA ILE A 318 -4.56 -17.18 9.95
C ILE A 318 -4.47 -17.48 11.44
N ASN A 319 -5.58 -17.30 12.15
CA ASN A 319 -5.68 -17.53 13.59
C ASN A 319 -5.46 -19.02 13.87
N LYS A 320 -4.26 -19.37 14.33
CA LYS A 320 -3.98 -20.68 14.93
C LYS A 320 -4.61 -20.67 16.32
N GLY A 321 -5.78 -21.29 16.43
CA GLY A 321 -6.56 -21.41 17.66
C GLY A 321 -5.70 -21.92 18.82
N LYS A 322 -5.36 -21.02 19.72
CA LYS A 322 -4.91 -21.29 21.09
C LYS A 322 -4.89 -19.96 21.83
N LYS A 323 -5.97 -19.66 22.55
CA LYS A 323 -5.94 -18.89 23.80
C LYS A 323 -7.26 -19.05 24.57
N ALA A 324 -7.07 -19.13 25.88
CA ALA A 324 -8.06 -19.41 26.90
C ALA A 324 -9.09 -18.29 27.06
N VAL A 325 -10.27 -18.68 27.53
CA VAL A 325 -11.46 -17.87 27.76
C VAL A 325 -11.18 -16.84 28.85
N THR A 326 -11.22 -15.56 28.49
CA THR A 326 -11.64 -14.49 29.39
C THR A 326 -12.84 -13.83 28.72
N ALA A 327 -14.00 -13.94 29.37
CA ALA A 327 -15.21 -13.22 29.01
C ALA A 327 -14.92 -11.72 29.06
N ASP A 328 -15.13 -11.04 27.94
CA ASP A 328 -15.85 -9.78 27.89
C ASP A 328 -16.28 -9.53 26.44
N THR A 329 -17.56 -9.17 26.35
CA THR A 329 -18.44 -8.95 25.21
C THR A 329 -17.86 -8.11 24.07
N GLU A 330 -17.88 -8.68 22.86
CA GLU A 330 -18.08 -7.96 21.60
C GLU A 330 -18.53 -8.97 20.53
N HIS A 331 -19.84 -8.99 20.24
CA HIS A 331 -20.51 -9.97 19.40
C HIS A 331 -20.19 -9.76 17.91
N GLY A 332 -19.37 -10.67 17.37
CA GLY A 332 -19.27 -10.93 15.94
C GLY A 332 -20.34 -11.92 15.50
N HIS A 333 -21.03 -11.56 14.42
CA HIS A 333 -22.00 -12.37 13.67
C HIS A 333 -21.53 -13.81 13.41
N GLY A 334 -22.40 -14.77 13.73
CA GLY A 334 -22.17 -16.19 13.46
C GLY A 334 -23.37 -17.12 13.65
N SER A 335 -24.59 -16.60 13.76
CA SER A 335 -25.84 -17.36 13.63
C SER A 335 -26.82 -16.52 12.82
N GLY A 336 -27.61 -17.15 11.95
CA GLY A 336 -28.27 -16.50 10.80
C GLY A 336 -29.12 -15.26 11.12
N PRO A 337 -29.31 -14.35 10.14
CA PRO A 337 -30.08 -13.10 10.30
C PRO A 337 -31.54 -13.33 10.69
N VAL A 338 -32.07 -14.54 10.50
CA VAL A 338 -33.48 -14.90 10.72
C VAL A 338 -33.86 -14.91 12.20
N ASN A 339 -32.98 -15.39 13.10
CA ASN A 339 -33.31 -15.42 14.54
C ASN A 339 -33.20 -14.03 15.19
N ILE A 340 -32.29 -13.16 14.72
CA ILE A 340 -32.14 -11.81 15.30
C ILE A 340 -33.35 -10.94 14.93
N HIS A 341 -33.86 -11.06 13.70
CA HIS A 341 -35.06 -10.36 13.27
C HIS A 341 -36.28 -10.79 14.11
N LEU A 342 -36.51 -12.10 14.24
CA LEU A 342 -37.62 -12.63 15.04
C LEU A 342 -37.53 -12.22 16.51
N ILE A 343 -36.34 -12.29 17.13
CA ILE A 343 -36.14 -11.84 18.52
C ILE A 343 -36.44 -10.34 18.66
N SER A 344 -36.09 -9.52 17.65
CA SER A 344 -36.40 -8.09 17.64
C SER A 344 -37.90 -7.81 17.56
N LEU A 345 -38.63 -8.51 16.68
CA LEU A 345 -40.09 -8.35 16.53
C LEU A 345 -40.83 -8.82 17.78
N VAL A 346 -40.40 -9.94 18.37
CA VAL A 346 -40.95 -10.46 19.63
C VAL A 346 -40.75 -9.45 20.76
N SER A 347 -39.58 -8.82 20.86
CA SER A 347 -39.30 -7.77 21.86
C SER A 347 -40.23 -6.57 21.71
N GLN A 348 -40.54 -6.14 20.47
CA GLN A 348 -41.43 -4.98 20.24
C GLN A 348 -42.87 -5.24 20.72
N VAL A 349 -43.39 -6.45 20.50
CA VAL A 349 -44.72 -6.82 21.00
C VAL A 349 -44.70 -6.99 22.52
N GLN A 350 -43.63 -7.58 23.07
CA GLN A 350 -43.48 -7.82 24.51
C GLN A 350 -43.28 -6.53 25.33
N ASP A 351 -42.70 -5.48 24.73
CA ASP A 351 -42.59 -4.15 25.35
C ASP A 351 -43.97 -3.53 25.64
N LEU A 352 -44.98 -3.83 24.81
CA LEU A 352 -46.37 -3.37 25.01
C LEU A 352 -47.18 -4.35 25.87
N PHE A 353 -46.89 -5.65 25.78
CA PHE A 353 -47.59 -6.72 26.48
C PHE A 353 -46.60 -7.65 27.20
N SER A 354 -46.13 -7.21 28.37
CA SER A 354 -45.15 -7.96 29.17
C SER A 354 -45.62 -9.34 29.63
N ASP A 355 -46.94 -9.53 29.67
CA ASP A 355 -47.59 -10.72 30.19
C ASP A 355 -47.66 -11.86 29.16
N LEU A 356 -47.31 -11.57 27.90
CA LEU A 356 -47.30 -12.55 26.81
C LEU A 356 -45.96 -13.26 26.70
N GLY A 357 -46.02 -14.58 26.61
CA GLY A 357 -44.87 -15.45 26.39
C GLY A 357 -44.28 -15.30 24.98
N SER A 358 -42.96 -15.34 24.87
CA SER A 358 -42.25 -15.16 23.59
C SER A 358 -42.60 -16.22 22.55
N ALA A 359 -42.95 -17.45 22.94
CA ALA A 359 -43.35 -18.50 21.99
C ALA A 359 -44.77 -18.27 21.46
N PHE A 360 -45.65 -17.68 22.28
CA PHE A 360 -46.99 -17.27 21.85
C PHE A 360 -46.90 -16.13 20.82
N ILE A 361 -46.02 -15.15 21.06
CA ILE A 361 -45.80 -14.03 20.11
C ILE A 361 -45.22 -14.53 18.78
N VAL A 362 -44.30 -15.50 18.78
CA VAL A 362 -43.78 -16.09 17.53
C VAL A 362 -44.90 -16.76 16.72
N LYS A 363 -45.80 -17.53 17.36
CA LYS A 363 -46.94 -18.16 16.68
C LYS A 363 -47.91 -17.12 16.09
N LEU A 364 -48.07 -15.97 16.73
CA LEU A 364 -48.84 -14.84 16.19
C LEU A 364 -48.12 -14.22 14.98
N LEU A 365 -46.82 -13.96 15.08
CA LEU A 365 -46.03 -13.41 13.97
C LEU A 365 -45.98 -14.36 12.77
N ASP A 366 -45.96 -15.68 13.00
CA ASP A 366 -46.04 -16.68 11.93
C ASP A 366 -47.38 -16.63 11.17
N GLU A 367 -48.51 -16.44 11.88
CA GLU A 367 -49.85 -16.38 11.25
C GLU A 367 -50.07 -15.06 10.48
N TYR A 368 -49.52 -13.95 10.99
CA TYR A 368 -49.70 -12.60 10.43
C TYR A 368 -48.50 -12.13 9.56
N ASN A 369 -47.69 -13.05 9.03
CA ASN A 369 -46.55 -12.78 8.14
C ASN A 369 -45.53 -11.76 8.67
N GLU A 370 -45.15 -11.85 9.95
CA GLU A 370 -44.18 -10.98 10.62
C GLU A 370 -44.60 -9.50 10.75
N ASP A 371 -45.90 -9.18 10.58
CA ASP A 371 -46.42 -7.81 10.74
C ASP A 371 -46.85 -7.52 12.19
N VAL A 372 -46.04 -6.70 12.88
CA VAL A 372 -46.21 -6.35 14.29
C VAL A 372 -47.48 -5.52 14.54
N GLU A 373 -47.84 -4.62 13.62
CA GLU A 373 -48.98 -3.71 13.81
C GLU A 373 -50.31 -4.47 13.75
N VAL A 374 -50.39 -5.42 12.82
CA VAL A 374 -51.56 -6.29 12.67
C VAL A 374 -51.71 -7.19 13.90
N VAL A 375 -50.60 -7.77 14.39
CA VAL A 375 -50.60 -8.55 15.64
C VAL A 375 -51.07 -7.72 16.82
N ILE A 376 -50.55 -6.50 17.01
CA ILE A 376 -50.94 -5.60 18.12
C ILE A 376 -52.43 -5.22 18.01
N SER A 377 -52.92 -4.89 16.81
CA SER A 377 -54.33 -4.51 16.61
C SER A 377 -55.29 -5.65 16.98
N HIS A 378 -55.01 -6.89 16.53
CA HIS A 378 -55.82 -8.05 16.88
C HIS A 378 -55.74 -8.40 18.37
N LEU A 379 -54.63 -8.07 19.03
CA LEU A 379 -54.45 -8.29 20.47
C LEU A 379 -55.18 -7.24 21.32
N LEU A 380 -55.30 -6.00 20.82
CA LEU A 380 -56.07 -4.93 21.46
C LEU A 380 -57.58 -5.08 21.24
N GLU A 381 -58.00 -5.59 20.09
CA GLU A 381 -59.41 -5.80 19.74
C GLU A 381 -59.97 -7.15 20.21
N ASP A 382 -59.16 -8.00 20.86
CA ASP A 382 -59.48 -9.37 21.26
C ASP A 382 -60.07 -10.21 20.09
N SER A 383 -59.65 -9.91 18.86
CA SER A 383 -60.20 -10.48 17.62
C SER A 383 -59.34 -11.63 17.06
N LEU A 384 -58.69 -12.37 17.95
CA LEU A 384 -57.81 -13.48 17.59
C LEU A 384 -58.60 -14.70 17.04
N PRO A 385 -58.08 -15.40 16.01
CA PRO A 385 -58.67 -16.63 15.52
C PRO A 385 -58.88 -17.68 16.62
N PRO A 386 -59.94 -18.51 16.55
CA PRO A 386 -60.29 -19.46 17.62
C PRO A 386 -59.19 -20.52 17.88
N HIS A 387 -58.29 -20.75 16.92
CA HIS A 387 -57.16 -21.67 17.07
C HIS A 387 -55.95 -21.06 17.80
N LEU A 388 -55.89 -19.73 17.95
CA LEU A 388 -54.84 -19.02 18.71
C LEU A 388 -55.33 -18.58 20.09
N ASN A 389 -56.63 -18.36 20.27
CA ASN A 389 -57.19 -17.93 21.56
C ASN A 389 -57.19 -19.04 22.63
N GLY A 390 -57.10 -20.32 22.22
CA GLY A 390 -57.04 -21.48 23.11
C GLY A 390 -55.62 -21.90 23.54
N LEU A 391 -54.58 -21.21 23.07
CA LEU A 391 -53.19 -21.50 23.42
C LEU A 391 -52.80 -20.81 24.73
N ASP A 392 -51.80 -21.36 25.41
CA ASP A 392 -51.25 -20.76 26.62
C ASP A 392 -50.53 -19.45 26.29
N ARG A 393 -51.11 -18.34 26.75
CA ARG A 393 -50.58 -16.98 26.53
C ARG A 393 -49.24 -16.75 27.23
N THR A 394 -48.85 -17.60 28.17
CA THR A 394 -47.63 -17.45 28.99
C THR A 394 -46.47 -18.34 28.53
N GLU A 395 -46.62 -19.09 27.45
CA GLU A 395 -45.59 -20.01 26.95
C GLU A 395 -44.33 -19.26 26.45
N ALA A 396 -43.21 -19.42 27.15
CA ALA A 396 -41.91 -18.84 26.79
C ALA A 396 -41.11 -19.78 25.87
N LEU A 397 -40.33 -19.23 24.93
CA LEU A 397 -39.39 -20.00 24.11
C LEU A 397 -38.37 -20.73 24.99
N PRO A 398 -38.09 -22.03 24.77
CA PRO A 398 -37.06 -22.73 25.53
C PRO A 398 -35.68 -22.12 25.25
N GLU A 399 -35.01 -21.61 26.28
CA GLU A 399 -33.60 -21.22 26.22
C GLU A 399 -32.79 -22.44 25.78
N THR A 400 -32.23 -22.39 24.57
CA THR A 400 -31.56 -23.53 23.94
C THR A 400 -30.31 -23.91 24.70
N ALA A 401 -30.44 -24.91 25.57
CA ALA A 401 -29.34 -25.77 25.97
C ALA A 401 -28.88 -26.57 24.74
N SER A 402 -27.56 -26.57 24.54
CA SER A 402 -26.82 -27.42 23.61
C SER A 402 -27.31 -28.86 23.57
N ASN A 403 -27.76 -29.35 22.40
CA ASN A 403 -27.25 -30.57 21.76
C ASN A 403 -28.07 -30.97 20.51
N GLU A 404 -27.33 -31.39 19.48
CA GLU A 404 -27.66 -32.37 18.44
C GLU A 404 -28.81 -32.13 17.43
N SER A 405 -28.36 -32.00 16.17
CA SER A 405 -28.90 -32.59 14.93
C SER A 405 -30.40 -32.53 14.66
N HIS A 406 -30.76 -31.72 13.65
CA HIS A 406 -31.37 -32.15 12.38
C HIS A 406 -31.67 -30.87 11.59
N ILE A 407 -31.08 -30.68 10.41
CA ILE A 407 -31.47 -29.62 9.47
C ILE A 407 -32.43 -30.26 8.47
N PRO A 408 -33.74 -30.00 8.51
CA PRO A 408 -34.61 -30.30 7.40
C PRO A 408 -34.32 -29.30 6.28
N HIS A 409 -34.19 -29.84 5.08
CA HIS A 409 -33.95 -29.14 3.84
C HIS A 409 -35.08 -28.14 3.54
N PHE A 410 -34.86 -26.85 3.80
CA PHE A 410 -35.73 -25.78 3.31
C PHE A 410 -35.15 -25.19 2.02
N SER A 411 -35.93 -25.31 0.95
CA SER A 411 -35.68 -24.71 -0.35
C SER A 411 -35.46 -23.20 -0.23
N PRO A 412 -34.52 -22.59 -0.96
CA PRO A 412 -34.28 -21.15 -0.87
C PRO A 412 -35.51 -20.39 -1.41
N ARG A 413 -36.22 -19.69 -0.52
CA ARG A 413 -37.28 -18.75 -0.91
C ARG A 413 -36.64 -17.47 -1.48
N ALA A 414 -37.32 -16.86 -2.44
CA ALA A 414 -36.85 -15.74 -3.24
C ALA A 414 -36.25 -14.62 -2.39
N THR A 415 -35.03 -14.21 -2.75
CA THR A 415 -34.37 -13.02 -2.24
C THR A 415 -35.28 -11.80 -2.42
N PRO A 416 -35.44 -10.93 -1.41
CA PRO A 416 -36.09 -9.63 -1.58
C PRO A 416 -35.37 -8.84 -2.70
N PRO A 417 -36.07 -8.00 -3.48
CA PRO A 417 -35.42 -7.23 -4.53
C PRO A 417 -34.35 -6.34 -3.89
N LEU A 418 -33.12 -6.44 -4.40
CA LEU A 418 -32.04 -5.53 -4.02
C LEU A 418 -32.52 -4.09 -4.19
N ALA A 419 -32.20 -3.24 -3.22
CA ALA A 419 -32.38 -1.79 -3.34
C ALA A 419 -31.86 -1.32 -4.71
N PRO A 420 -32.57 -0.40 -5.40
CA PRO A 420 -32.25 -0.03 -6.77
C PRO A 420 -30.79 0.44 -6.85
N THR A 421 -30.00 -0.29 -7.63
CA THR A 421 -28.63 0.09 -7.95
C THR A 421 -28.67 1.42 -8.69
N ARG A 422 -27.86 2.39 -8.26
CA ARG A 422 -27.76 3.70 -8.92
C ARG A 422 -27.42 3.49 -10.40
N ARG A 423 -28.37 3.83 -11.28
CA ARG A 423 -28.19 3.79 -12.72
C ARG A 423 -27.59 5.11 -13.22
N ASN A 424 -26.72 5.05 -14.21
CA ASN A 424 -26.20 6.21 -14.93
C ASN A 424 -26.99 6.44 -16.23
N ILE A 425 -26.85 7.62 -16.84
CA ILE A 425 -27.52 8.02 -18.10
C ILE A 425 -27.06 7.16 -19.29
N TYR A 426 -25.92 6.48 -19.17
CA TYR A 426 -25.34 5.61 -20.19
C TYR A 426 -25.66 4.12 -19.96
N ASP A 427 -26.37 3.78 -18.89
CA ASP A 427 -26.76 2.38 -18.65
C ASP A 427 -27.83 1.98 -19.66
N ASP A 428 -27.71 0.77 -20.21
CA ASP A 428 -28.60 0.22 -21.24
C ASP A 428 -28.53 0.95 -22.61
N ASP A 429 -27.53 1.79 -22.89
CA ASP A 429 -27.35 2.40 -24.21
C ASP A 429 -26.74 1.45 -25.26
N GLU A 430 -26.74 1.83 -26.55
CA GLU A 430 -26.23 0.97 -27.64
C GLU A 430 -24.76 0.56 -27.42
N PHE A 431 -23.98 1.41 -26.73
CA PHE A 431 -22.57 1.20 -26.45
C PHE A 431 -22.37 0.28 -25.25
N ASP A 432 -23.16 0.44 -24.19
CA ASP A 432 -23.21 -0.43 -23.00
C ASP A 432 -23.67 -1.85 -23.36
N GLN A 433 -24.64 -1.97 -24.27
CA GLN A 433 -25.10 -3.25 -24.82
C GLN A 433 -24.16 -3.86 -25.88
N LEU A 434 -23.01 -3.22 -26.17
CA LEU A 434 -22.03 -3.65 -27.17
C LEU A 434 -22.62 -3.83 -28.59
N ALA A 435 -23.72 -3.15 -28.89
CA ALA A 435 -24.44 -3.24 -30.16
C ALA A 435 -23.96 -2.23 -31.22
N VAL A 436 -22.99 -1.36 -30.89
CA VAL A 436 -22.46 -0.34 -31.80
C VAL A 436 -21.61 -0.94 -32.91
N SER A 437 -21.85 -0.50 -34.15
CA SER A 437 -21.06 -0.86 -35.32
C SER A 437 -19.61 -0.33 -35.22
N THR A 438 -18.62 -1.15 -35.58
CA THR A 438 -17.18 -0.83 -35.48
C THR A 438 -16.76 0.45 -36.23
N SER A 439 -17.54 0.86 -37.23
CA SER A 439 -17.34 2.13 -37.98
C SER A 439 -17.65 3.39 -37.18
N ARG A 440 -18.48 3.31 -36.13
CA ARG A 440 -18.80 4.43 -35.23
C ARG A 440 -17.86 4.53 -34.03
N LEU A 441 -17.02 3.51 -33.85
CA LEU A 441 -16.12 3.38 -32.71
C LEU A 441 -14.77 4.02 -33.07
N HIS A 442 -14.44 5.13 -32.41
CA HIS A 442 -13.19 5.87 -32.64
C HIS A 442 -12.28 5.77 -31.43
N PHE A 443 -11.02 5.36 -31.65
CA PHE A 443 -10.00 5.37 -30.60
C PHE A 443 -9.16 6.65 -30.70
N GLY A 444 -9.27 7.53 -29.71
CA GLY A 444 -8.54 8.80 -29.65
C GLY A 444 -9.41 10.03 -29.93
N ARG A 445 -8.79 11.21 -30.14
CA ARG A 445 -9.49 12.46 -30.45
C ARG A 445 -10.08 12.40 -31.86
N LYS A 446 -11.41 12.33 -31.97
CA LYS A 446 -12.16 12.28 -33.24
C LYS A 446 -12.07 13.59 -34.04
N ASP A 447 -11.86 14.71 -33.34
CA ASP A 447 -11.88 16.05 -33.92
C ASP A 447 -10.61 16.82 -33.51
N ALA A 448 -9.48 16.51 -34.13
CA ALA A 448 -8.21 17.22 -33.88
C ALA A 448 -8.24 18.69 -34.36
N ASP A 449 -9.07 18.98 -35.38
CA ASP A 449 -9.13 20.27 -36.06
C ASP A 449 -10.27 21.17 -35.57
N LYS A 450 -11.14 20.69 -34.66
CA LYS A 450 -12.23 21.51 -34.10
C LYS A 450 -11.72 22.35 -32.94
N THR A 451 -12.00 23.64 -33.01
CA THR A 451 -11.69 24.58 -31.94
C THR A 451 -12.66 24.42 -30.77
N ALA A 452 -12.26 24.75 -29.55
CA ALA A 452 -13.13 24.70 -28.37
C ALA A 452 -14.42 25.54 -28.56
N ASP A 453 -14.31 26.64 -29.31
CA ASP A 453 -15.46 27.50 -29.65
C ASP A 453 -16.46 26.83 -30.60
N ASP A 454 -16.01 25.92 -31.47
CA ASP A 454 -16.90 25.18 -32.37
C ASP A 454 -17.67 24.10 -31.62
N ILE A 455 -17.05 23.49 -30.61
CA ILE A 455 -17.68 22.51 -29.72
C ILE A 455 -18.71 23.20 -28.80
N LEU A 456 -18.42 24.41 -28.31
CA LEU A 456 -19.35 25.17 -27.45
C LEU A 456 -20.55 25.74 -28.23
N LYS A 457 -20.41 25.98 -29.54
CA LYS A 457 -21.52 26.38 -30.41
C LYS A 457 -22.44 25.22 -30.78
N ASP A 458 -21.95 23.98 -30.72
CA ASP A 458 -22.74 22.79 -30.97
C ASP A 458 -23.66 22.50 -29.77
N ARG A 459 -24.90 22.99 -29.87
CA ARG A 459 -25.93 22.88 -28.82
C ARG A 459 -26.81 21.63 -29.00
N SER A 460 -26.44 20.71 -29.89
CA SER A 460 -27.22 19.51 -30.23
C SER A 460 -27.37 18.52 -29.06
N THR A 461 -26.44 18.53 -28.11
CA THR A 461 -26.45 17.66 -26.91
C THR A 461 -26.81 18.40 -25.63
N ALA A 462 -27.16 19.70 -25.71
CA ALA A 462 -27.52 20.48 -24.54
C ALA A 462 -28.86 19.99 -23.98
N PRO A 463 -28.98 19.79 -22.65
CA PRO A 463 -30.25 19.38 -22.04
C PRO A 463 -31.34 20.40 -22.36
N ASN A 464 -32.51 19.90 -22.77
CA ASN A 464 -33.68 20.75 -23.03
C ASN A 464 -33.99 21.59 -21.79
N THR A 465 -34.14 22.90 -21.97
CA THR A 465 -34.44 23.85 -20.88
C THR A 465 -35.68 23.45 -20.08
N ALA A 466 -36.64 22.77 -20.72
CA ALA A 466 -37.82 22.20 -20.07
C ALA A 466 -37.48 21.11 -19.04
N ALA A 467 -36.47 20.26 -19.29
CA ALA A 467 -36.07 19.21 -18.35
C ALA A 467 -35.37 19.79 -17.10
N ILE A 468 -34.59 20.86 -17.28
CA ILE A 468 -33.96 21.59 -16.18
C ILE A 468 -35.01 22.27 -15.31
N LEU A 469 -36.01 22.90 -15.94
CA LEU A 469 -37.13 23.52 -15.22
C LEU A 469 -38.02 22.50 -14.51
N ALA A 470 -38.26 21.34 -15.11
CA ALA A 470 -39.00 20.25 -14.48
C ALA A 470 -38.23 19.67 -13.27
N ALA A 471 -36.91 19.50 -13.39
CA ALA A 471 -36.06 19.05 -12.28
C ALA A 471 -36.02 20.07 -11.13
N LEU A 472 -36.01 21.37 -11.44
CA LEU A 472 -36.09 22.44 -10.45
C LEU A 472 -37.47 22.52 -9.79
N ALA A 473 -38.55 22.23 -10.52
CA ALA A 473 -39.91 22.21 -9.97
C ALA A 473 -40.19 20.97 -9.11
N ALA A 474 -39.49 19.85 -9.38
CA ALA A 474 -39.54 18.65 -8.56
C ALA A 474 -38.65 18.74 -7.30
N PHE A 475 -37.83 19.79 -7.19
CA PHE A 475 -37.02 20.06 -6.02
C PHE A 475 -37.84 20.91 -5.05
N ASP A 476 -38.52 20.27 -4.11
CA ASP A 476 -39.24 20.95 -3.03
C ASP A 476 -38.20 21.42 -2.01
N SER A 477 -38.04 22.75 -1.88
CA SER A 477 -37.06 23.34 -0.96
C SER A 477 -37.54 23.38 0.50
N ASP A 478 -38.80 23.01 0.75
CA ASP A 478 -39.40 23.01 2.09
C ASP A 478 -39.47 21.60 2.73
N ASP A 479 -39.02 20.55 2.04
CA ASP A 479 -38.94 19.15 2.54
C ASP A 479 -37.53 18.80 3.09
N ASP A 480 -36.86 19.79 3.68
CA ASP A 480 -35.60 19.64 4.43
C ASP A 480 -35.93 19.91 5.91
N GLU A 481 -36.73 19.03 6.52
CA GLU A 481 -36.89 19.01 7.98
C GLU A 481 -35.50 18.81 8.61
N ARG A 482 -35.05 19.82 9.34
CA ARG A 482 -33.74 19.82 9.98
C ARG A 482 -33.71 18.73 11.05
N ASP A 483 -32.99 17.65 10.77
CA ASP A 483 -32.71 16.55 11.68
C ASP A 483 -32.03 17.07 12.98
N ASP A 484 -32.80 17.15 14.06
CA ASP A 484 -32.41 17.66 15.37
C ASP A 484 -31.74 16.58 16.27
N THR A 485 -31.55 15.37 15.74
CA THR A 485 -30.89 14.23 16.39
C THR A 485 -29.48 14.54 16.91
N TYR A 486 -28.81 15.54 16.34
CA TYR A 486 -27.45 15.95 16.75
C TYR A 486 -27.36 17.30 17.44
N ASP A 487 -28.46 18.06 17.55
CA ASP A 487 -28.46 19.33 18.27
C ASP A 487 -28.31 19.13 19.80
N ALA A 488 -28.64 17.94 20.32
CA ALA A 488 -28.41 17.56 21.71
C ALA A 488 -26.94 17.20 22.04
N ALA A 489 -26.09 16.97 21.03
CA ALA A 489 -24.68 16.63 21.22
C ALA A 489 -23.75 17.86 21.24
N ASP A 490 -24.24 19.06 20.92
CA ASP A 490 -23.48 20.31 20.92
C ASP A 490 -23.73 21.18 22.16
N VAL A 491 -23.95 20.54 23.31
CA VAL A 491 -23.95 21.21 24.63
C VAL A 491 -22.99 20.51 25.58
N GLY A 492 -21.71 20.86 25.44
CA GLY A 492 -20.76 20.86 26.54
C GLY A 492 -19.81 19.67 26.63
N GLY A 493 -18.55 19.86 26.20
CA GLY A 493 -17.49 18.92 26.50
C GLY A 493 -16.14 19.24 25.88
N ALA A 494 -15.33 20.04 26.59
CA ALA A 494 -13.89 20.22 26.42
C ALA A 494 -13.41 20.81 25.06
N VAL A 495 -13.35 22.14 25.00
CA VAL A 495 -12.53 22.88 24.03
C VAL A 495 -11.05 22.53 24.23
N ASP A 496 -10.56 21.55 23.48
CA ASP A 496 -9.14 21.23 23.38
C ASP A 496 -8.45 22.37 22.62
N ALA A 497 -7.68 23.20 23.34
CA ALA A 497 -7.08 24.46 22.88
C ALA A 497 -6.01 24.32 21.77
N ASN A 498 -5.93 23.17 21.10
CA ASN A 498 -4.94 22.90 20.05
C ASN A 498 -5.47 23.02 18.61
N ASN A 499 -6.77 23.26 18.39
CA ASN A 499 -7.33 23.36 17.04
C ASN A 499 -7.50 24.78 16.48
N THR A 500 -7.12 25.81 17.23
CA THR A 500 -7.14 27.21 16.75
C THR A 500 -5.99 27.60 15.82
N ASP A 501 -5.06 26.69 15.46
CA ASP A 501 -3.97 26.99 14.52
C ASP A 501 -4.37 26.77 13.04
N GLU A 502 -5.48 26.08 12.74
CA GLU A 502 -5.94 25.85 11.34
C GLU A 502 -6.90 26.94 10.81
N LEU A 503 -7.48 27.77 11.69
CA LEU A 503 -8.27 28.95 11.29
C LEU A 503 -7.42 30.24 11.17
N ARG A 504 -6.09 30.15 11.32
CA ARG A 504 -5.19 31.33 11.42
C ARG A 504 -4.54 31.79 10.12
N ASP A 505 -4.65 31.02 9.05
CA ASP A 505 -4.10 31.39 7.72
C ASP A 505 -4.93 32.47 6.99
N GLN A 506 -5.92 33.07 7.66
CA GLN A 506 -6.66 34.24 7.17
C GLN A 506 -6.42 35.52 8.00
N ARG A 507 -5.30 35.62 8.74
CA ARG A 507 -4.94 36.89 9.39
C ARG A 507 -4.36 37.86 8.37
N SER A 508 -4.92 39.06 8.33
CA SER A 508 -4.47 40.10 7.42
C SER A 508 -3.09 40.61 7.86
N GLU A 509 -2.27 41.12 6.93
CA GLU A 509 -0.96 41.76 7.23
C GLU A 509 -1.07 42.85 8.32
N MET A 510 -2.23 43.48 8.42
CA MET A 510 -2.56 44.46 9.47
C MET A 510 -2.60 43.87 10.88
N ASP A 511 -2.99 42.60 11.05
CA ASP A 511 -3.05 41.94 12.36
C ASP A 511 -1.65 41.51 12.81
N GLU A 512 -0.77 41.18 11.88
CA GLU A 512 0.64 40.89 12.19
C GLU A 512 1.38 42.15 12.66
N ALA A 513 1.15 43.30 12.00
CA ALA A 513 1.73 44.58 12.41
C ALA A 513 1.27 45.01 13.83
N LYS A 514 -0.01 44.77 14.17
CA LYS A 514 -0.52 45.02 15.52
C LYS A 514 0.10 44.08 16.55
N ASP A 515 0.23 42.79 16.24
CA ASP A 515 0.89 41.80 17.11
C ASP A 515 2.36 42.19 17.38
N GLU A 516 3.04 42.82 16.41
CA GLU A 516 4.40 43.34 16.60
C GLU A 516 4.48 44.55 17.54
N VAL A 517 3.62 45.54 17.37
CA VAL A 517 3.58 46.73 18.26
C VAL A 517 3.27 46.30 19.69
N LEU A 518 2.28 45.43 19.87
CA LEU A 518 1.90 44.89 21.18
C LEU A 518 3.01 44.07 21.82
N PHE A 519 3.73 43.26 21.04
CA PHE A 519 4.83 42.45 21.55
C PHE A 519 6.04 43.30 21.99
N ARG A 520 6.37 44.39 21.28
CA ARG A 520 7.40 45.34 21.72
C ARG A 520 7.01 46.01 23.03
N ALA A 521 5.77 46.48 23.14
CA ALA A 521 5.26 47.12 24.34
C ALA A 521 5.24 46.16 25.53
N TRP A 522 4.83 44.90 25.31
CA TRP A 522 4.80 43.85 26.33
C TRP A 522 6.20 43.52 26.85
N LYS A 523 7.20 43.47 25.96
CA LYS A 523 8.60 43.22 26.33
C LYS A 523 9.24 44.38 27.11
N MET A 524 8.83 45.62 26.82
CA MET A 524 9.35 46.81 27.50
C MET A 524 8.69 47.05 28.86
N ASN A 525 7.37 46.88 28.97
CA ASN A 525 6.64 47.03 30.22
C ASN A 525 5.38 46.16 30.26
N ASN A 526 5.48 44.99 30.88
CA ASN A 526 4.36 44.05 31.01
C ASN A 526 3.18 44.62 31.83
N ALA A 527 3.44 45.56 32.76
CA ALA A 527 2.39 46.14 33.60
C ALA A 527 1.35 46.96 32.79
N LEU A 528 1.70 47.38 31.57
CA LEU A 528 0.79 48.09 30.65
C LEU A 528 -0.40 47.24 30.19
N PHE A 529 -0.37 45.93 30.41
CA PHE A 529 -1.42 44.98 30.04
C PHE A 529 -2.33 44.59 31.21
N GLY A 530 -2.14 45.21 32.38
CA GLY A 530 -2.96 45.01 33.58
C GLY A 530 -4.35 45.64 33.46
N ARG A 531 -5.33 45.05 34.16
CA ARG A 531 -6.75 45.41 34.12
C ARG A 531 -7.13 46.60 35.01
N ASP A 532 -6.15 47.30 35.56
CA ASP A 532 -6.36 48.32 36.59
C ASP A 532 -6.92 49.63 36.00
N ALA A 533 -7.84 50.27 36.71
CA ALA A 533 -8.37 51.58 36.31
C ALA A 533 -7.30 52.67 36.05
N PRO A 534 -6.21 52.79 36.84
CA PRO A 534 -5.15 53.76 36.56
C PRO A 534 -4.34 53.42 35.30
N THR A 535 -4.10 52.15 34.97
CA THR A 535 -3.35 51.76 33.76
C THR A 535 -4.18 52.02 32.50
N ARG A 536 -5.48 51.74 32.54
CA ARG A 536 -6.43 52.03 31.44
C ARG A 536 -6.53 53.53 31.11
N ARG A 537 -6.37 54.41 32.10
CA ARG A 537 -6.37 55.88 31.92
C ARG A 537 -4.97 56.45 31.67
N GLY A 538 -3.93 55.63 31.70
CA GLY A 538 -2.54 56.04 31.51
C GLY A 538 -2.25 56.45 30.07
N LYS A 539 -1.34 57.42 29.89
CA LYS A 539 -0.96 57.96 28.58
C LYS A 539 -0.34 56.90 27.66
N GLU A 540 0.45 55.98 28.22
CA GLU A 540 1.09 54.89 27.47
C GLU A 540 0.05 53.89 26.90
N ARG A 541 -1.00 53.58 27.68
CA ARG A 541 -2.12 52.75 27.24
C ARG A 541 -2.95 53.44 26.16
N ALA A 542 -3.19 54.74 26.31
CA ALA A 542 -3.88 55.53 25.29
C ALA A 542 -3.11 55.56 23.95
N SER A 543 -1.77 55.68 24.00
CA SER A 543 -0.91 55.61 22.79
C SER A 543 -1.01 54.25 22.12
N LEU A 544 -0.95 53.16 22.89
CA LEU A 544 -1.08 51.79 22.35
C LEU A 544 -2.44 51.54 21.68
N LYS A 545 -3.52 52.07 22.24
CA LYS A 545 -4.85 52.00 21.60
C LYS A 545 -4.89 52.77 20.29
N GLN A 546 -4.28 53.95 20.25
CA GLN A 546 -4.24 54.78 19.05
C GLN A 546 -3.41 54.12 17.93
N GLU A 547 -2.29 53.50 18.27
CA GLU A 547 -1.42 52.81 17.31
C GLU A 547 -1.99 51.48 16.80
N THR A 548 -2.65 50.71 17.68
CA THR A 548 -3.16 49.37 17.32
C THR A 548 -4.62 49.38 16.86
N GLY A 549 -5.37 50.44 17.17
CA GLY A 549 -6.81 50.52 16.95
C GLY A 549 -7.63 49.54 17.79
N MET A 550 -7.05 48.97 18.86
CA MET A 550 -7.72 48.00 19.73
C MET A 550 -8.36 48.64 20.96
N THR A 551 -9.40 48.00 21.51
CA THR A 551 -10.01 48.38 22.79
C THR A 551 -9.15 47.91 23.97
N ASP A 552 -9.36 48.48 25.16
CA ASP A 552 -8.60 48.08 26.35
C ASP A 552 -8.77 46.60 26.70
N GLU A 553 -9.97 46.05 26.51
CA GLU A 553 -10.24 44.64 26.79
C GLU A 553 -9.49 43.71 25.83
N ALA A 554 -9.37 44.11 24.55
CA ALA A 554 -8.65 43.34 23.54
C ALA A 554 -7.13 43.31 23.82
N ILE A 555 -6.55 44.45 24.20
CA ILE A 555 -5.12 44.54 24.52
C ILE A 555 -4.82 43.77 25.83
N GLU A 556 -5.68 43.87 26.85
CA GLU A 556 -5.57 43.04 28.08
C GLU A 556 -5.66 41.54 27.78
N GLY A 557 -6.66 41.15 27.00
CA GLY A 557 -6.86 39.75 26.59
C GLY A 557 -5.65 39.22 25.82
N TRP A 558 -5.04 40.05 24.97
CA TRP A 558 -3.84 39.71 24.22
C TRP A 558 -2.64 39.40 25.14
N GLY A 559 -2.39 40.24 26.15
CA GLY A 559 -1.30 40.01 27.12
C GLY A 559 -1.51 38.73 27.94
N ILE A 560 -2.76 38.44 28.35
CA ILE A 560 -3.10 37.22 29.08
C ILE A 560 -2.91 35.99 28.20
N MET A 561 -3.38 36.02 26.94
CA MET A 561 -3.16 34.92 26.00
C MET A 561 -1.68 34.67 25.75
N LEU A 562 -0.87 35.73 25.61
CA LEU A 562 0.57 35.58 25.41
C LEU A 562 1.26 34.94 26.62
N SER A 563 0.84 35.30 27.84
CA SER A 563 1.38 34.71 29.08
C SER A 563 0.99 33.23 29.27
N ARG A 564 -0.16 32.81 28.76
CA ARG A 564 -0.64 31.42 28.83
C ARG A 564 -0.05 30.53 27.74
N ASP A 565 0.30 31.10 26.59
CA ASP A 565 0.80 30.36 25.42
C ASP A 565 2.32 30.54 25.20
N PRO A 566 3.19 29.75 25.85
CA PRO A 566 4.66 29.88 25.72
C PRO A 566 5.18 29.56 24.31
N ARG A 567 4.35 28.95 23.46
CA ARG A 567 4.65 28.72 22.04
C ARG A 567 4.43 29.98 21.20
N ARG A 568 3.38 30.75 21.49
CA ARG A 568 3.11 32.03 20.82
C ARG A 568 4.20 33.05 21.16
N LEU A 569 4.63 33.06 22.42
CA LEU A 569 5.76 33.86 22.89
C LEU A 569 7.04 33.56 22.10
N ARG A 570 7.48 32.29 22.05
CA ARG A 570 8.68 31.90 21.29
C ARG A 570 8.60 32.24 19.79
N ARG A 571 7.41 32.18 19.20
CA ARG A 571 7.20 32.51 17.78
C ARG A 571 7.37 34.02 17.54
N LEU A 572 6.78 34.86 18.38
CA LEU A 572 6.93 36.32 18.31
C LEU A 572 8.36 36.77 18.65
N GLU A 573 9.00 36.12 19.63
CA GLU A 573 10.42 36.32 19.93
C GLU A 573 11.32 35.95 18.75
N ALA A 574 11.09 34.83 18.07
CA ALA A 574 11.87 34.43 16.91
C ALA A 574 11.65 35.38 15.71
N LYS A 575 10.40 35.82 15.49
CA LYS A 575 10.09 36.83 14.45
C LYS A 575 10.80 38.15 14.74
N MET A 576 10.86 38.61 15.99
CA MET A 576 11.51 39.87 16.37
C MET A 576 13.03 39.79 16.62
N SER A 577 13.56 38.61 16.95
CA SER A 577 15.00 38.40 17.17
C SER A 577 15.75 38.09 15.87
N SER A 578 15.04 37.88 14.76
CA SER A 578 15.65 37.78 13.44
C SER A 578 16.19 39.14 13.03
N PHE A 579 17.49 39.31 13.27
CA PHE A 579 18.35 40.41 12.86
C PHE A 579 17.92 40.98 11.48
N SER A 580 17.49 42.25 11.45
CA SER A 580 16.96 42.93 10.26
C SER A 580 18.01 43.31 9.21
N GLY A 581 19.23 42.78 9.28
CA GLY A 581 20.23 42.91 8.22
C GLY A 581 20.71 44.33 7.92
N GLN A 582 20.44 45.32 8.80
CA GLN A 582 21.07 46.63 8.69
C GLN A 582 22.45 46.60 9.37
N GLN A 583 23.49 46.46 8.56
CA GLN A 583 24.87 46.67 8.99
C GLN A 583 25.13 48.18 9.07
N ASN A 584 25.52 48.69 10.24
CA ASN A 584 26.08 50.05 10.36
C ASN A 584 27.29 50.12 9.42
N GLN A 585 27.26 51.04 8.44
CA GLN A 585 28.39 51.27 7.56
C GLN A 585 29.59 51.71 8.41
N LEU A 586 30.58 50.83 8.55
CA LEU A 586 31.87 51.18 9.12
C LEU A 586 32.62 52.00 8.07
N ALA A 587 33.06 53.20 8.45
CA ALA A 587 33.89 54.02 7.59
C ALA A 587 35.18 53.26 7.24
N PRO A 588 35.63 53.25 5.96
CA PRO A 588 36.83 52.53 5.56
C PRO A 588 38.06 53.15 6.24
N THR A 589 38.74 52.36 7.07
CA THR A 589 40.03 52.71 7.68
C THR A 589 41.15 52.50 6.65
N SER A 590 41.24 53.38 5.67
CA SER A 590 42.46 53.51 4.87
C SER A 590 43.07 54.88 5.14
N TRP A 591 44.18 54.89 5.86
CA TRP A 591 45.03 56.06 6.08
C TRP A 591 45.45 56.63 4.71
N ARG A 592 45.09 57.89 4.43
CA ARG A 592 45.60 58.67 3.29
C ARG A 592 46.24 59.92 3.86
N ALA A 593 47.54 60.09 3.56
CA ALA A 593 48.30 61.24 4.00
C ALA A 593 47.77 62.52 3.35
N ASP A 594 47.69 63.56 4.18
CA ASP A 594 47.34 64.93 3.85
C ASP A 594 48.40 65.56 2.92
N SER A 595 47.93 66.21 1.87
CA SER A 595 48.62 67.33 1.24
C SER A 595 47.57 68.17 0.54
N GLY A 596 47.11 69.20 1.25
CA GLY A 596 46.20 70.20 0.72
C GLY A 596 46.77 70.98 -0.46
N THR A 597 45.87 71.51 -1.27
CA THR A 597 45.97 72.85 -1.86
C THR A 597 44.66 73.22 -2.56
N GLU A 598 44.31 74.49 -2.41
CA GLU A 598 43.11 75.21 -2.84
C GLU A 598 43.00 75.42 -4.37
N GLY A 599 41.82 75.87 -4.81
CA GLY A 599 41.62 76.62 -6.07
C GLY A 599 40.56 75.99 -6.98
N THR A 600 39.29 76.40 -6.90
CA THR A 600 38.65 77.48 -7.69
C THR A 600 38.58 77.24 -9.21
N ASP A 601 37.34 77.02 -9.66
CA ASP A 601 36.67 77.57 -10.85
C ASP A 601 37.22 77.34 -12.27
N GLY A 602 36.32 77.14 -13.24
CA GLY A 602 36.66 77.24 -14.67
C GLY A 602 36.02 76.19 -15.58
N SER A 603 35.17 76.69 -16.46
CA SER A 603 34.39 76.04 -17.50
C SER A 603 35.18 75.45 -18.68
N ASP A 604 34.46 74.58 -19.41
CA ASP A 604 34.32 74.55 -20.88
C ASP A 604 35.01 73.47 -21.76
N VAL A 605 34.11 72.88 -22.59
CA VAL A 605 34.19 72.23 -23.92
C VAL A 605 35.11 71.04 -24.27
N ASP A 606 34.40 69.94 -24.57
CA ASP A 606 34.36 69.14 -25.82
C ASP A 606 35.54 68.27 -26.30
N GLY A 607 35.17 67.07 -26.79
CA GLY A 607 36.00 66.27 -27.70
C GLY A 607 36.24 64.79 -27.34
N GLY A 608 35.56 63.89 -28.07
CA GLY A 608 36.27 62.77 -28.71
C GLY A 608 36.25 61.36 -28.08
N ASN A 609 35.14 60.64 -28.27
CA ASN A 609 35.02 59.31 -28.89
C ASN A 609 35.97 58.12 -28.53
N ARG A 610 35.30 56.98 -28.26
CA ARG A 610 35.69 55.54 -28.36
C ARG A 610 36.47 54.87 -27.22
N GLY A 611 35.77 53.97 -26.51
CA GLY A 611 36.36 52.70 -26.08
C GLY A 611 35.75 51.99 -24.86
N ARG A 612 34.74 51.15 -25.10
CA ARG A 612 34.53 49.82 -24.46
C ARG A 612 34.14 49.74 -22.96
N GLY A 613 32.88 49.34 -22.74
CA GLY A 613 32.56 48.25 -21.80
C GLY A 613 31.66 48.58 -20.60
N GLY A 614 30.62 47.76 -20.41
CA GLY A 614 30.18 47.38 -19.06
C GLY A 614 28.87 47.99 -18.54
N PHE A 615 27.78 47.27 -18.79
CA PHE A 615 26.66 46.98 -17.87
C PHE A 615 26.18 48.01 -16.83
N ARG A 616 24.91 48.41 -17.05
CA ARG A 616 23.78 48.50 -16.11
C ARG A 616 23.95 49.33 -14.83
N GLY A 617 23.24 50.46 -14.82
CA GLY A 617 22.58 50.91 -13.60
C GLY A 617 21.91 52.28 -13.71
N ARG A 618 20.58 52.26 -13.61
CA ARG A 618 19.77 53.11 -12.71
C ARG A 618 18.90 54.21 -13.33
N GLY A 619 17.62 54.14 -12.95
CA GLY A 619 16.69 55.28 -12.81
C GLY A 619 15.86 55.55 -14.05
N ARG A 620 14.68 56.14 -13.99
CA ARG A 620 13.83 56.65 -12.90
C ARG A 620 12.62 57.28 -13.64
N GLY A 621 11.45 57.36 -13.03
CA GLY A 621 10.34 58.19 -13.53
C GLY A 621 9.03 57.40 -13.58
N MET A 622 8.18 57.42 -12.56
CA MET A 622 7.40 58.55 -12.03
C MET A 622 6.25 58.97 -12.96
N GLY A 623 5.03 58.63 -12.54
CA GLY A 623 3.96 59.62 -12.39
C GLY A 623 2.82 59.62 -13.42
N GLY A 624 1.58 59.61 -12.90
CA GLY A 624 0.40 60.21 -13.54
C GLY A 624 -0.75 59.22 -13.76
N ARG A 625 -1.60 58.97 -12.74
CA ARG A 625 -2.90 59.64 -12.47
C ARG A 625 -4.02 59.32 -13.48
N GLY A 626 -5.08 58.69 -12.96
CA GLY A 626 -6.45 59.16 -13.18
C GLY A 626 -7.49 58.12 -13.57
N ILE A 627 -8.41 57.82 -12.63
CA ILE A 627 -9.88 57.73 -12.78
C ILE A 627 -10.40 56.70 -13.82
N GLY A 628 -11.26 55.73 -13.54
CA GLY A 628 -12.14 55.39 -12.42
C GLY A 628 -13.17 54.34 -12.93
N GLY A 629 -13.90 53.70 -12.01
CA GLY A 629 -15.21 53.11 -12.33
C GLY A 629 -15.31 51.59 -12.52
N ARG A 630 -15.77 50.93 -11.45
CA ARG A 630 -16.79 49.84 -11.37
C ARG A 630 -16.73 48.66 -12.37
N GLY A 631 -16.62 47.45 -11.81
CA GLY A 631 -17.34 46.29 -12.36
C GLY A 631 -16.72 44.92 -12.09
N ARG A 632 -17.34 44.17 -11.16
CA ARG A 632 -17.50 42.70 -11.07
C ARG A 632 -16.49 41.76 -11.79
N GLY A 633 -15.90 40.88 -10.99
CA GLY A 633 -15.96 39.42 -11.16
C GLY A 633 -15.33 38.80 -12.41
N GLY A 634 -14.25 38.03 -12.24
CA GLY A 634 -13.76 37.15 -13.29
C GLY A 634 -12.46 36.46 -12.92
N GLY A 635 -12.55 35.22 -12.44
CA GLY A 635 -11.41 34.31 -12.41
C GLY A 635 -10.94 34.02 -13.83
N SER A 636 -9.87 34.70 -14.25
CA SER A 636 -9.24 34.46 -15.54
C SER A 636 -8.27 33.28 -15.42
N SER A 637 -8.67 32.17 -16.02
CA SER A 637 -7.80 31.07 -16.44
C SER A 637 -6.69 31.61 -17.36
N VAL A 638 -5.43 31.59 -16.91
CA VAL A 638 -4.27 31.89 -17.76
C VAL A 638 -3.90 30.63 -18.51
N ALA A 639 -4.43 30.49 -19.73
CA ALA A 639 -3.83 29.68 -20.78
C ALA A 639 -2.83 30.57 -21.54
N GLY A 640 -1.55 30.42 -21.25
CA GLY A 640 -0.43 31.06 -21.94
C GLY A 640 0.83 30.19 -21.83
N PRO A 641 1.85 30.39 -22.68
CA PRO A 641 3.02 29.51 -22.80
C PRO A 641 3.82 29.45 -21.50
N PRO A 642 4.53 28.34 -21.22
CA PRO A 642 5.10 28.09 -19.91
C PRO A 642 6.22 29.08 -19.59
N GLY A 643 6.09 29.79 -18.46
CA GLY A 643 7.08 30.72 -17.93
C GLY A 643 7.55 30.30 -16.53
N GLN A 644 8.78 30.67 -16.17
CA GLN A 644 9.47 30.27 -14.92
C GLN A 644 8.69 30.49 -13.61
N ASP A 645 7.67 31.35 -13.60
CA ASP A 645 6.88 31.64 -12.39
C ASP A 645 5.81 30.58 -12.10
N THR A 646 5.32 29.84 -13.10
CA THR A 646 4.35 28.75 -12.89
C THR A 646 5.02 27.51 -12.27
N ASP A 647 6.30 27.30 -12.55
CA ASP A 647 7.07 26.17 -12.01
C ASP A 647 7.48 26.41 -10.55
N LYS A 648 7.85 27.64 -10.18
CA LYS A 648 8.13 28.01 -8.78
C LYS A 648 6.88 27.91 -7.90
N ALA A 649 5.70 28.20 -8.44
CA ALA A 649 4.44 28.02 -7.72
C ALA A 649 4.11 26.53 -7.48
N ARG A 650 4.43 25.65 -8.44
CA ARG A 650 4.29 24.20 -8.29
C ARG A 650 5.32 23.62 -7.30
N GLU A 651 6.58 24.06 -7.35
CA GLU A 651 7.62 23.64 -6.39
C GLU A 651 7.26 24.02 -4.95
N ARG A 652 6.73 25.22 -4.69
CA ARG A 652 6.27 25.61 -3.34
C ARG A 652 5.08 24.77 -2.86
N LYS A 653 4.18 24.38 -3.77
CA LYS A 653 3.02 23.53 -3.46
C LYS A 653 3.44 22.08 -3.18
N ASP A 654 4.49 21.58 -3.82
CA ASP A 654 5.00 20.22 -3.57
C ASP A 654 5.94 20.16 -2.35
N GLN A 655 6.68 21.23 -2.04
CA GLN A 655 7.46 21.34 -0.79
C GLN A 655 6.56 21.39 0.46
N SER A 656 5.35 21.97 0.35
CA SER A 656 4.40 22.05 1.48
C SER A 656 3.62 20.75 1.74
N LYS A 657 3.44 19.89 0.72
CA LYS A 657 2.79 18.57 0.89
C LYS A 657 3.60 17.58 1.73
N GLY A 658 4.93 17.66 1.68
CA GLY A 658 5.82 16.84 2.51
C GLY A 658 5.72 17.16 4.02
N ARG A 659 5.24 18.35 4.37
CA ARG A 659 5.22 18.86 5.74
C ARG A 659 3.98 18.47 6.54
N VAL A 660 2.86 18.19 5.89
CA VAL A 660 1.56 17.99 6.55
C VAL A 660 1.18 16.51 6.70
N ALA A 661 1.62 15.61 5.82
CA ALA A 661 0.94 14.32 5.68
C ALA A 661 1.48 13.13 6.48
N ASN A 662 2.63 13.19 7.19
CA ASN A 662 3.18 11.94 7.76
C ASN A 662 4.01 12.00 9.05
N HIS A 663 4.23 13.16 9.66
CA HIS A 663 5.06 13.24 10.87
C HIS A 663 4.31 12.97 12.19
N ASN A 664 2.98 13.11 12.24
CA ASN A 664 2.24 13.04 13.49
C ASN A 664 1.92 11.61 13.99
N ARG A 665 2.01 10.57 13.15
CA ARG A 665 1.67 9.19 13.56
C ARG A 665 2.74 8.53 14.44
N ARG A 666 4.03 8.84 14.21
CA ARG A 666 5.14 8.27 15.00
C ARG A 666 5.23 8.91 16.38
N ASP A 667 5.03 10.22 16.45
CA ASP A 667 5.04 10.98 17.72
C ASP A 667 3.81 10.70 18.58
N GLN A 668 2.63 10.49 17.98
CA GLN A 668 1.45 10.02 18.72
C GLN A 668 1.64 8.62 19.28
N ARG A 669 2.33 7.72 18.57
CA ARG A 669 2.65 6.37 19.06
C ARG A 669 3.68 6.42 20.19
N ALA A 670 4.71 7.25 20.07
CA ALA A 670 5.70 7.47 21.14
C ALA A 670 5.07 8.07 22.39
N ARG A 671 4.13 9.02 22.25
CA ARG A 671 3.37 9.59 23.37
C ARG A 671 2.42 8.60 24.04
N LYS A 672 1.78 7.71 23.27
CA LYS A 672 0.95 6.63 23.85
C LYS A 672 1.77 5.61 24.63
N VAL A 673 2.98 5.28 24.17
CA VAL A 673 3.90 4.39 24.89
C VAL A 673 4.45 5.05 26.16
N ALA A 674 4.76 6.35 26.11
CA ALA A 674 5.21 7.10 27.28
C ALA A 674 4.13 7.29 28.36
N ARG A 675 2.84 7.25 27.99
CA ARG A 675 1.70 7.35 28.92
C ARG A 675 1.30 6.01 29.54
N ALA A 676 1.87 4.89 29.07
CA ALA A 676 1.49 3.53 29.45
C ALA A 676 2.59 2.78 30.24
N GLY A 677 3.58 3.47 30.80
CA GLY A 677 4.67 2.83 31.55
C GLY A 677 5.09 3.61 32.79
N PHE A 678 4.52 3.24 33.94
CA PHE A 678 5.16 2.91 35.22
C PHE A 678 4.09 2.82 36.33
N PRO A 679 3.66 1.62 36.76
CA PRO A 679 3.35 1.37 38.16
C PRO A 679 4.65 1.04 38.92
N GLY A 680 4.74 1.49 40.17
CA GLY A 680 5.85 1.17 41.08
C GLY A 680 5.93 -0.30 41.44
#